data_AF-A0A9D7NEV0-F1
#
_entry.id   AF-A0A9D7NEV0-F1
#
_cell.length_a   1.000
_cell.length_b   1.000
_cell.length_c   1.000
_cell.angle_alpha   90.00
_cell.angle_beta   90.00
_cell.angle_gamma   90.00
#
_symmetry.space_group_name_H-M   'P 1'
#
loop_
_entity.id
_entity.type
_entity.pdbx_description
1 polymer ?
#
loop_
_entity_poly.entity_id
_entity_poly.type
_entity_poly.pdbx_seq_one_letter_code
_entity_poly.pdbx_strand_id
1 'polypeptide(L)'
;MEKPFSLFIGLCMWIFQSPAQTSIYVSPTGKDQNAGTLNAPVATLHKALALAQNSKATALSIQLLAGTYYLHQTLRIEAQQWKGKTLYISNYKDGAVTLSGGKRVRLQWQKTSGNLWKAQLDNPAFEQLFVNGKPQILARYPNYTDTVKIFNGFAADAIAPKRFNRWSNPENGFVHAMHAGQWGGFQYRITAKAGDLLLLEGGTQNNRPSAMHTKYRFVENIFEELDAPGEWYFNASEKTLYFFPPLGLNLATAKIEISALKHLIELKGQEDEPLKNVSFKGIHFVNAERTFMEKYEPLLRSDWCIYRGAAVVLENTENCTLADCTFSNLGGNAVFISRYNLSTTIRGCHFYDIGASAIALVGDTLAVRSVPNRYEKVTLPDQMDYVPGPNNHLYPRQCLIEDNLIHHIGRVEKQVAGVQIQVAAQITVRHNSIYQVPRAAINVGDGAFGGHLIEYNDAFETVLETSDHGAFNSWGRDRYWHFNNDNDISLALLDAQYTTIIRNNRFRCDHGWDVDLDDGSSNYHIYNNVFLKGGLKLREGYFRVAENNIFINNSLHPHVWFKNSGDVIQRNVFMRAYFPIGVNDWGKTIDYNFFSNATDLDKVRSEGTDASSVAGELLFVKPNEADFTLNKGSKAFEIGFENFPMDRFGVQKPALKKLAAQPRIPDLLFISNEKTFKEQSWLQAKIKSVNGLGDRSAYGLPDENGVIVMELSEKSPLAKSGVLKGDVIRKANGEVVTHTASLLLLHEKVLWTGRLSIQVMRNQVLKDLVIDLE
;
A
#
# COMPACT_ATOMS: atom_id res chain seq x y z
N MET A 1 -19.46 -70.27 71.81
CA MET A 1 -19.45 -70.79 70.42
C MET A 1 -19.61 -69.58 69.50
N GLU A 2 -18.51 -68.88 69.19
CA GLU A 2 -18.57 -67.66 68.37
C GLU A 2 -17.39 -67.65 67.40
N LYS A 3 -17.71 -67.44 66.12
CA LYS A 3 -16.81 -67.47 64.96
C LYS A 3 -16.06 -66.13 64.83
N PRO A 4 -14.82 -66.10 64.29
CA PRO A 4 -14.15 -64.84 64.01
C PRO A 4 -14.63 -64.25 62.67
N PHE A 5 -14.90 -62.95 62.67
CA PHE A 5 -15.23 -62.15 61.49
C PHE A 5 -13.93 -61.69 60.82
N SER A 6 -13.72 -62.03 59.55
CA SER A 6 -12.59 -61.54 58.74
C SER A 6 -12.94 -60.18 58.14
N LEU A 7 -12.13 -59.16 58.42
CA LEU A 7 -12.26 -57.80 57.89
C LEU A 7 -11.53 -57.71 56.53
N PHE A 8 -12.29 -57.59 55.44
CA PHE A 8 -11.76 -57.33 54.10
C PHE A 8 -11.54 -55.81 53.95
N ILE A 9 -10.29 -55.35 53.87
CA ILE A 9 -9.96 -53.96 53.55
C ILE A 9 -9.92 -53.81 52.03
N GLY A 10 -10.97 -53.21 51.46
CA GLY A 10 -11.01 -52.79 50.06
C GLY A 10 -10.18 -51.53 49.85
N LEU A 11 -9.08 -51.65 49.11
CA LEU A 11 -8.24 -50.54 48.68
C LEU A 11 -8.93 -49.80 47.52
N CYS A 12 -9.71 -48.75 47.82
CA CYS A 12 -10.23 -47.84 46.80
C CYS A 12 -9.07 -47.01 46.22
N MET A 13 -8.59 -47.35 45.02
CA MET A 13 -7.74 -46.46 44.23
C MET A 13 -8.60 -45.28 43.73
N TRP A 14 -8.39 -44.10 44.31
CA TRP A 14 -8.91 -42.86 43.78
C TRP A 14 -8.14 -42.52 42.52
N ILE A 15 -8.75 -42.76 41.35
CA ILE A 15 -8.25 -42.25 40.07
C ILE A 15 -8.44 -40.73 40.10
N PHE A 16 -7.41 -39.99 40.48
CA PHE A 16 -7.37 -38.55 40.29
C PHE A 16 -7.37 -38.25 38.79
N GLN A 17 -8.54 -37.92 38.23
CA GLN A 17 -8.62 -37.30 36.91
C GLN A 17 -8.00 -35.91 37.03
N SER A 18 -6.73 -35.77 36.61
CA SER A 18 -6.12 -34.45 36.45
C SER A 18 -6.95 -33.63 35.47
N PRO A 19 -7.38 -32.39 35.81
CA PRO A 19 -8.05 -31.53 34.85
C PRO A 19 -7.23 -31.44 33.56
N ALA A 20 -7.91 -31.56 32.41
CA ALA A 20 -7.27 -31.47 31.11
C ALA A 20 -6.50 -30.16 31.01
N GLN A 21 -5.19 -30.24 30.76
CA GLN A 21 -4.35 -29.06 30.63
C GLN A 21 -4.81 -28.26 29.41
N THR A 22 -5.40 -27.08 29.68
CA THR A 22 -5.89 -26.15 28.65
C THR A 22 -4.85 -25.12 28.24
N SER A 23 -3.77 -24.96 29.02
CA SER A 23 -2.70 -24.00 28.77
C SER A 23 -1.33 -24.68 28.68
N ILE A 24 -0.62 -24.46 27.57
CA ILE A 24 0.72 -24.97 27.31
C ILE A 24 1.67 -23.79 27.20
N TYR A 25 2.76 -23.82 27.95
CA TYR A 25 3.72 -22.72 28.03
C TYR A 25 4.97 -23.05 27.21
N VAL A 26 5.43 -22.08 26.44
CA VAL A 26 6.64 -22.18 25.61
C VAL A 26 7.63 -21.10 26.07
N SER A 27 8.91 -21.44 26.19
CA SER A 27 9.96 -20.51 26.56
C SER A 27 11.22 -20.75 25.71
N PRO A 28 11.99 -19.73 25.29
CA PRO A 28 13.25 -19.94 24.57
C PRO A 28 14.29 -20.70 25.40
N THR A 29 14.13 -20.74 26.73
CA THR A 29 14.99 -21.51 27.66
C THR A 29 14.32 -22.80 28.16
N GLY A 30 13.16 -23.16 27.61
CA GLY A 30 12.43 -24.39 27.93
C GLY A 30 13.11 -25.64 27.36
N LYS A 31 12.46 -26.80 27.50
CA LYS A 31 12.91 -28.08 26.92
C LYS A 31 11.71 -28.86 26.39
N ASP A 32 11.81 -29.42 25.19
CA ASP A 32 10.69 -30.14 24.56
C ASP A 32 10.36 -31.49 25.21
N GLN A 33 11.20 -31.96 26.15
CA GLN A 33 10.88 -33.08 27.03
C GLN A 33 9.98 -32.67 28.20
N ASN A 34 9.81 -31.37 28.47
CA ASN A 34 8.98 -30.88 29.56
C ASN A 34 7.47 -31.07 29.26
N ALA A 35 6.66 -31.03 30.32
CA ALA A 35 5.21 -31.18 30.22
C ALA A 35 4.49 -29.94 29.64
N GLY A 36 5.19 -28.81 29.46
CA GLY A 36 4.59 -27.57 28.97
C GLY A 36 3.79 -26.82 30.03
N THR A 37 4.11 -27.00 31.31
CA THR A 37 3.54 -26.19 32.41
C THR A 37 4.33 -24.89 32.56
N LEU A 38 3.81 -23.92 33.31
CA LEU A 38 4.52 -22.64 33.51
C LEU A 38 5.91 -22.83 34.15
N ASN A 39 6.05 -23.79 35.07
CA ASN A 39 7.31 -24.10 35.74
C ASN A 39 8.23 -25.03 34.93
N ALA A 40 7.66 -25.76 33.96
CA ALA A 40 8.39 -26.63 33.06
C ALA A 40 7.89 -26.42 31.61
N PRO A 41 8.20 -25.26 30.99
CA PRO A 41 7.73 -24.93 29.65
C PRO A 41 8.46 -25.75 28.58
N VAL A 42 7.79 -26.01 27.46
CA VAL A 42 8.46 -26.58 26.28
C VAL A 42 9.31 -25.52 25.58
N ALA A 43 10.25 -25.95 24.73
CA ALA A 43 11.15 -25.04 24.03
C ALA A 43 10.53 -24.51 22.73
N THR A 44 9.75 -25.34 22.03
CA THR A 44 9.28 -25.05 20.67
C THR A 44 7.76 -24.98 20.56
N LEU A 45 7.28 -24.13 19.63
CA LEU A 45 5.86 -24.08 19.26
C LEU A 45 5.40 -25.41 18.64
N HIS A 46 6.27 -26.11 17.89
CA HIS A 46 5.97 -27.42 17.32
C HIS A 46 5.59 -28.43 18.41
N LYS A 47 6.39 -28.50 19.49
CA LYS A 47 6.07 -29.36 20.62
C LYS A 47 4.79 -28.94 21.32
N ALA A 48 4.57 -27.63 21.47
CA ALA A 48 3.34 -27.11 22.08
C ALA A 48 2.09 -27.47 21.27
N LEU A 49 2.13 -27.34 19.94
CA LEU A 49 1.04 -27.80 19.06
C LEU A 49 0.80 -29.30 19.20
N ALA A 50 1.85 -30.13 19.23
CA ALA A 50 1.70 -31.57 19.40
C ALA A 50 1.05 -31.93 20.75
N LEU A 51 1.40 -31.23 21.84
CA LEU A 51 0.75 -31.40 23.14
C LEU A 51 -0.73 -30.97 23.10
N ALA A 52 -1.02 -29.86 22.43
CA ALA A 52 -2.36 -29.33 22.28
C ALA A 52 -3.26 -30.28 21.45
N GLN A 53 -2.74 -30.78 20.33
CA GLN A 53 -3.44 -31.74 19.47
C GLN A 53 -3.85 -33.01 20.22
N ASN A 54 -2.98 -33.52 21.11
CA ASN A 54 -3.26 -34.72 21.90
C ASN A 54 -4.12 -34.47 23.16
N SER A 55 -4.40 -33.22 23.50
CA SER A 55 -5.27 -32.88 24.64
C SER A 55 -6.74 -33.19 24.32
N LYS A 56 -7.49 -33.61 25.35
CA LYS A 56 -8.96 -33.81 25.28
C LYS A 56 -9.75 -32.51 25.36
N ALA A 57 -9.09 -31.38 25.66
CA ALA A 57 -9.74 -30.08 25.69
C ALA A 57 -10.17 -29.65 24.27
N THR A 58 -11.32 -28.97 24.18
CA THR A 58 -11.82 -28.36 22.94
C THR A 58 -11.35 -26.92 22.76
N ALA A 59 -10.90 -26.25 23.82
CA ALA A 59 -10.28 -24.92 23.76
C ALA A 59 -8.89 -24.97 24.38
N LEU A 60 -7.89 -24.52 23.63
CA LEU A 60 -6.48 -24.69 23.97
C LEU A 60 -5.75 -23.36 23.83
N SER A 61 -4.88 -23.07 24.79
CA SER A 61 -4.05 -21.88 24.82
C SER A 61 -2.57 -22.26 24.82
N ILE A 62 -1.81 -21.73 23.88
CA ILE A 62 -0.35 -21.76 23.87
C ILE A 62 0.14 -20.38 24.27
N GLN A 63 0.81 -20.30 25.42
CA GLN A 63 1.29 -19.07 26.04
C GLN A 63 2.81 -18.97 25.87
N LEU A 64 3.26 -17.98 25.10
CA LEU A 64 4.66 -17.75 24.76
C LEU A 64 5.28 -16.82 25.81
N LEU A 65 6.27 -17.31 26.55
CA LEU A 65 7.07 -16.47 27.44
C LEU A 65 7.96 -15.54 26.60
N ALA A 66 8.39 -14.42 27.19
CA ALA A 66 9.15 -13.39 26.50
C ALA A 66 10.46 -13.94 25.87
N GLY A 67 10.78 -13.44 24.68
CA GLY A 67 12.01 -13.73 23.96
C GLY A 67 11.81 -14.03 22.48
N THR A 68 12.89 -14.42 21.82
CA THR A 68 12.92 -14.69 20.37
C THR A 68 12.92 -16.20 20.10
N TYR A 69 11.98 -16.65 19.29
CA TYR A 69 11.87 -18.01 18.82
C TYR A 69 12.23 -18.06 17.34
N TYR A 70 13.37 -18.70 17.03
CA TYR A 70 13.79 -18.93 15.64
C TYR A 70 13.14 -20.21 15.13
N LEU A 71 12.30 -20.08 14.11
CA LEU A 71 11.63 -21.22 13.50
C LEU A 71 12.60 -21.95 12.56
N HIS A 72 12.80 -23.26 12.79
CA HIS A 72 13.61 -24.09 11.90
C HIS A 72 12.83 -24.55 10.66
N GLN A 73 11.50 -24.51 10.72
CA GLN A 73 10.56 -24.83 9.66
C GLN A 73 9.26 -24.05 9.89
N THR A 74 8.46 -23.88 8.83
CA THR A 74 7.14 -23.24 8.88
C THR A 74 6.22 -23.99 9.86
N LEU A 75 5.53 -23.23 10.72
CA LEU A 75 4.54 -23.79 11.64
C LEU A 75 3.22 -24.01 10.88
N ARG A 76 2.90 -25.26 10.57
CA ARG A 76 1.66 -25.64 9.90
C ARG A 76 0.58 -26.06 10.90
N ILE A 77 -0.60 -25.48 10.76
CA ILE A 77 -1.80 -25.82 11.52
C ILE A 77 -2.86 -26.22 10.50
N GLU A 78 -3.27 -27.49 10.53
CA GLU A 78 -4.11 -28.08 9.48
C GLU A 78 -5.47 -28.54 10.02
N ALA A 79 -6.55 -28.29 9.29
CA ALA A 79 -7.93 -28.57 9.74
C ALA A 79 -8.13 -30.00 10.27
N GLN A 80 -7.56 -31.00 9.58
CA GLN A 80 -7.66 -32.42 9.96
C GLN A 80 -7.16 -32.71 11.39
N GLN A 81 -6.18 -31.94 11.86
CA GLN A 81 -5.57 -32.11 13.19
C GLN A 81 -6.30 -31.33 14.30
N TRP A 82 -7.20 -30.41 13.92
CA TRP A 82 -7.81 -29.43 14.82
C TRP A 82 -9.35 -29.42 14.76
N LYS A 83 -9.94 -30.49 14.23
CA LYS A 83 -11.40 -30.64 14.11
C LYS A 83 -12.09 -30.50 15.48
N GLY A 84 -13.06 -29.59 15.55
CA GLY A 84 -13.83 -29.31 16.77
C GLY A 84 -13.03 -28.62 17.89
N LYS A 85 -11.82 -28.13 17.60
CA LYS A 85 -10.97 -27.43 18.57
C LYS A 85 -10.85 -25.95 18.23
N THR A 86 -10.64 -25.15 19.27
CA THR A 86 -10.29 -23.73 19.21
C THR A 86 -8.89 -23.55 19.77
N LEU A 87 -8.04 -22.81 19.06
CA LEU A 87 -6.64 -22.60 19.40
C LEU A 87 -6.31 -21.12 19.56
N TYR A 88 -5.79 -20.77 20.72
CA TYR A 88 -5.26 -19.45 21.03
C TYR A 88 -3.74 -19.53 21.19
N ILE A 89 -2.99 -18.69 20.49
CA ILE A 89 -1.54 -18.56 20.63
C ILE A 89 -1.26 -17.11 21.00
N SER A 90 -0.73 -16.85 22.19
CA SER A 90 -0.51 -15.49 22.66
C SER A 90 0.79 -15.34 23.43
N ASN A 91 1.31 -14.11 23.49
CA ASN A 91 2.29 -13.77 24.51
C ASN A 91 1.71 -13.92 25.93
N TYR A 92 2.55 -14.34 26.87
CA TYR A 92 2.18 -14.46 28.28
C TYR A 92 2.41 -13.14 29.01
N LYS A 93 1.37 -12.62 29.69
CA LYS A 93 1.42 -11.39 30.52
C LYS A 93 2.07 -10.20 29.81
N ASP A 94 1.70 -9.96 28.56
CA ASP A 94 2.22 -8.86 27.73
C ASP A 94 3.75 -8.89 27.51
N GLY A 95 4.39 -10.05 27.72
CA GLY A 95 5.81 -10.24 27.44
C GLY A 95 6.13 -10.02 25.95
N ALA A 96 7.29 -9.41 25.65
CA ALA A 96 7.74 -9.22 24.29
C ALA A 96 8.12 -10.56 23.65
N VAL A 97 7.37 -10.99 22.62
CA VAL A 97 7.58 -12.25 21.91
C VAL A 97 7.86 -11.97 20.45
N THR A 98 8.97 -12.52 19.95
CA THR A 98 9.35 -12.45 18.54
C THR A 98 9.40 -13.85 17.94
N LEU A 99 8.65 -14.10 16.88
CA LEU A 99 8.81 -15.26 16.01
C LEU A 99 9.63 -14.85 14.79
N SER A 100 10.80 -15.44 14.63
CA SER A 100 11.73 -15.13 13.53
C SER A 100 11.72 -16.26 12.50
N GLY A 101 11.49 -15.90 11.23
CA GLY A 101 11.72 -16.76 10.07
C GLY A 101 13.19 -16.85 9.67
N GLY A 102 14.06 -16.09 10.34
CA GLY A 102 15.49 -16.10 10.11
C GLY A 102 16.26 -17.09 10.99
N LYS A 103 17.58 -17.05 10.88
CA LYS A 103 18.53 -17.81 11.69
C LYS A 103 19.59 -16.87 12.25
N ARG A 104 19.86 -17.00 13.54
CA ARG A 104 21.02 -16.33 14.15
C ARG A 104 22.30 -17.07 13.76
N VAL A 105 23.28 -16.34 13.26
CA VAL A 105 24.59 -16.88 12.90
C VAL A 105 25.67 -16.28 13.79
N ARG A 106 26.72 -17.08 14.07
CA ARG A 106 27.90 -16.63 14.80
C ARG A 106 29.06 -16.61 13.82
N LEU A 107 29.63 -15.44 13.62
CA LEU A 107 30.63 -15.20 12.59
C LEU A 107 31.95 -14.78 13.23
N GLN A 108 33.04 -15.27 12.68
CA GLN A 108 34.39 -14.83 13.02
C GLN A 108 34.85 -13.87 11.92
N TRP A 109 34.65 -12.58 12.17
CA TRP A 109 34.94 -11.52 11.21
C TRP A 109 36.45 -11.28 11.08
N GLN A 110 36.91 -11.21 9.85
CA GLN A 110 38.27 -10.84 9.48
C GLN A 110 38.22 -9.59 8.61
N LYS A 111 38.99 -8.57 8.98
CA LYS A 111 39.11 -7.37 8.17
C LYS A 111 39.90 -7.69 6.91
N THR A 112 39.40 -7.24 5.76
CA THR A 112 40.12 -7.33 4.48
C THR A 112 40.78 -5.98 4.16
N SER A 113 40.86 -5.60 2.89
CA SER A 113 41.38 -4.28 2.49
C SER A 113 40.33 -3.19 2.73
N GLY A 114 40.78 -1.99 3.14
CA GLY A 114 39.89 -0.86 3.42
C GLY A 114 38.93 -1.11 4.59
N ASN A 115 37.63 -0.83 4.37
CA ASN A 115 36.57 -1.02 5.36
C ASN A 115 35.76 -2.31 5.18
N LEU A 116 36.17 -3.19 4.27
CA LEU A 116 35.49 -4.44 4.00
C LEU A 116 35.88 -5.51 5.03
N TRP A 117 34.90 -6.32 5.44
CA TRP A 117 35.08 -7.45 6.34
C TRP A 117 34.53 -8.72 5.70
N LYS A 118 35.10 -9.86 6.09
CA LYS A 118 34.61 -11.17 5.65
C LYS A 118 34.50 -12.17 6.79
N ALA A 119 33.60 -13.13 6.66
CA ALA A 119 33.48 -14.27 7.57
C ALA A 119 33.05 -15.53 6.80
N GLN A 120 33.47 -16.69 7.29
CA GLN A 120 32.98 -17.98 6.77
C GLN A 120 31.54 -18.20 7.22
N LEU A 121 30.70 -18.69 6.32
CA LEU A 121 29.29 -19.00 6.56
C LEU A 121 28.86 -20.19 5.69
N ASP A 122 28.42 -21.27 6.34
CA ASP A 122 28.05 -22.53 5.67
C ASP A 122 26.83 -22.38 4.77
N ASN A 123 27.11 -22.23 3.47
CA ASN A 123 26.22 -22.10 2.30
C ASN A 123 24.69 -22.10 2.56
N PRO A 124 24.13 -21.10 3.25
CA PRO A 124 22.70 -20.97 3.37
C PRO A 124 22.18 -20.31 2.09
N ALA A 125 21.05 -20.79 1.55
CA ALA A 125 20.28 -19.98 0.61
C ALA A 125 19.57 -18.89 1.41
N PHE A 126 20.03 -17.65 1.32
CA PHE A 126 19.40 -16.49 1.95
C PHE A 126 19.62 -15.23 1.13
N GLU A 127 18.70 -14.29 1.20
CA GLU A 127 18.79 -13.04 0.46
C GLU A 127 18.64 -11.79 1.34
N GLN A 128 18.57 -11.96 2.66
CA GLN A 128 18.56 -10.85 3.62
C GLN A 128 19.51 -11.10 4.77
N LEU A 129 20.29 -10.06 5.10
CA LEU A 129 21.14 -9.97 6.26
C LEU A 129 20.56 -8.92 7.22
N PHE A 130 20.50 -9.26 8.51
CA PHE A 130 20.08 -8.35 9.57
C PHE A 130 21.21 -8.20 10.58
N VAL A 131 21.50 -6.94 10.94
CA VAL A 131 22.50 -6.60 11.95
C VAL A 131 21.81 -5.81 13.05
N ASN A 132 21.83 -6.35 14.27
CA ASN A 132 21.13 -5.78 15.43
C ASN A 132 19.63 -5.52 15.15
N GLY A 133 19.00 -6.40 14.37
CA GLY A 133 17.59 -6.30 13.97
C GLY A 133 17.30 -5.32 12.82
N LYS A 134 18.32 -4.68 12.23
CA LYS A 134 18.16 -3.81 11.06
C LYS A 134 18.54 -4.55 9.77
N PRO A 135 17.68 -4.56 8.72
CA PRO A 135 18.05 -5.12 7.42
C PRO A 135 19.23 -4.35 6.82
N GLN A 136 20.17 -5.08 6.23
CA GLN A 136 21.33 -4.56 5.51
C GLN A 136 21.08 -4.63 3.99
N ILE A 137 21.78 -3.78 3.25
CA ILE A 137 21.57 -3.60 1.82
C ILE A 137 22.37 -4.67 1.06
N LEU A 138 21.73 -5.42 0.18
CA LEU A 138 22.47 -6.31 -0.71
C LEU A 138 23.27 -5.44 -1.68
N ALA A 139 24.56 -5.73 -1.88
CA ALA A 139 25.48 -4.95 -2.71
C ALA A 139 24.83 -4.59 -4.05
N ARG A 140 24.72 -3.29 -4.35
CA ARG A 140 23.87 -2.81 -5.45
C ARG A 140 24.44 -1.59 -6.15
N TYR A 141 24.02 -1.43 -7.41
CA TYR A 141 24.25 -0.20 -8.16
C TYR A 141 22.93 0.41 -8.66
N PRO A 142 22.73 1.73 -8.49
CA PRO A 142 23.53 2.62 -7.64
C PRO A 142 23.29 2.36 -6.15
N ASN A 143 24.16 2.95 -5.34
CA ASN A 143 24.10 2.84 -3.88
C ASN A 143 22.79 3.43 -3.34
N TYR A 144 22.29 2.80 -2.28
CA TYR A 144 21.05 3.19 -1.61
C TYR A 144 21.19 4.56 -0.91
N THR A 145 20.18 5.42 -1.07
CA THR A 145 20.06 6.70 -0.35
C THR A 145 18.60 6.98 0.01
N ASP A 146 18.35 7.41 1.25
CA ASP A 146 16.99 7.77 1.71
C ASP A 146 16.41 9.01 1.00
N THR A 147 17.27 9.80 0.35
CA THR A 147 16.88 11.04 -0.33
C THR A 147 16.31 10.80 -1.73
N VAL A 148 16.56 9.64 -2.33
CA VAL A 148 16.00 9.29 -3.64
C VAL A 148 14.69 8.56 -3.43
N LYS A 149 13.63 9.02 -4.10
CA LYS A 149 12.28 8.51 -3.91
C LYS A 149 12.07 7.12 -4.52
N ILE A 150 12.44 6.95 -5.80
CA ILE A 150 12.27 5.67 -6.52
C ILE A 150 13.43 4.71 -6.20
N PHE A 151 13.10 3.51 -5.74
CA PHE A 151 14.02 2.42 -5.38
C PHE A 151 15.14 2.80 -4.39
N ASN A 152 15.05 3.99 -3.78
CA ASN A 152 16.12 4.63 -3.03
C ASN A 152 17.46 4.71 -3.78
N GLY A 153 17.42 4.74 -5.11
CA GLY A 153 18.61 4.74 -5.95
C GLY A 153 18.35 3.99 -7.24
N PHE A 154 18.40 4.70 -8.36
CA PHE A 154 18.26 4.13 -9.70
C PHE A 154 19.24 4.78 -10.66
N ALA A 155 19.56 4.08 -11.75
CA ALA A 155 20.39 4.62 -12.80
C ALA A 155 20.03 4.04 -14.18
N ALA A 156 20.04 4.89 -15.21
CA ALA A 156 19.83 4.47 -16.58
C ALA A 156 20.92 3.50 -17.08
N ASP A 157 22.13 3.57 -16.54
CA ASP A 157 23.26 2.73 -16.94
C ASP A 157 23.43 1.47 -16.07
N ALA A 158 22.45 1.15 -15.20
CA ALA A 158 22.52 0.01 -14.28
C ALA A 158 22.73 -1.34 -14.98
N ILE A 159 22.27 -1.49 -16.23
CA ILE A 159 22.44 -2.68 -17.07
C ILE A 159 23.21 -2.39 -18.37
N ALA A 160 24.03 -1.33 -18.40
CA ALA A 160 24.82 -1.00 -19.59
C ALA A 160 26.07 -1.91 -19.71
N PRO A 161 26.53 -2.26 -20.93
CA PRO A 161 27.72 -3.10 -21.13
C PRO A 161 28.98 -2.56 -20.42
N LYS A 162 29.19 -1.24 -20.45
CA LYS A 162 30.28 -0.59 -19.73
C LYS A 162 30.28 -0.89 -18.22
N ARG A 163 29.10 -1.15 -17.64
CA ARG A 163 28.93 -1.53 -16.25
C ARG A 163 29.16 -3.03 -16.08
N PHE A 164 28.34 -3.86 -16.72
CA PHE A 164 28.33 -5.30 -16.43
C PHE A 164 29.52 -6.08 -16.99
N ASN A 165 30.28 -5.51 -17.94
CA ASN A 165 31.54 -6.10 -18.39
C ASN A 165 32.63 -6.06 -17.30
N ARG A 166 32.42 -5.31 -16.21
CA ARG A 166 33.28 -5.33 -15.01
C ARG A 166 32.97 -6.48 -14.05
N TRP A 167 31.77 -7.06 -14.14
CA TRP A 167 31.32 -8.10 -13.20
C TRP A 167 31.93 -9.43 -13.59
N SER A 168 32.63 -10.09 -12.67
CA SER A 168 33.24 -11.38 -12.95
C SER A 168 32.16 -12.45 -13.06
N ASN A 169 31.31 -12.56 -12.04
CA ASN A 169 30.26 -13.58 -11.90
C ASN A 169 28.90 -12.95 -11.54
N PRO A 170 28.19 -12.35 -12.52
CA PRO A 170 26.92 -11.69 -12.24
C PRO A 170 25.72 -12.63 -12.18
N GLU A 171 25.92 -13.93 -12.41
CA GLU A 171 24.86 -14.94 -12.29
C GLU A 171 24.24 -14.91 -10.90
N ASN A 172 22.91 -15.03 -10.82
CA ASN A 172 22.09 -14.84 -9.61
C ASN A 172 22.04 -13.41 -9.08
N GLY A 173 22.64 -12.44 -9.78
CA GLY A 173 22.35 -11.03 -9.64
C GLY A 173 20.88 -10.73 -9.95
N PHE A 174 20.34 -9.64 -9.40
CA PHE A 174 18.97 -9.21 -9.70
C PHE A 174 18.96 -7.87 -10.41
N VAL A 175 18.16 -7.76 -11.47
CA VAL A 175 17.78 -6.49 -12.09
C VAL A 175 16.38 -6.14 -11.61
N HIS A 176 16.25 -4.95 -11.05
CA HIS A 176 14.97 -4.38 -10.66
C HIS A 176 14.69 -3.19 -11.57
N ALA A 177 13.50 -3.15 -12.17
CA ALA A 177 13.11 -2.10 -13.09
C ALA A 177 11.67 -1.67 -12.83
N MET A 178 11.40 -0.38 -12.98
CA MET A 178 10.02 0.10 -13.05
C MET A 178 9.41 -0.29 -14.41
N HIS A 179 8.10 -0.53 -14.45
CA HIS A 179 7.32 -0.59 -15.69
C HIS A 179 7.54 0.69 -16.52
N ALA A 180 7.55 0.62 -17.85
CA ALA A 180 7.81 1.80 -18.70
C ALA A 180 6.82 2.97 -18.46
N GLY A 181 5.55 2.67 -18.19
CA GLY A 181 4.52 3.62 -17.74
C GLY A 181 4.46 3.85 -16.23
N GLN A 182 5.40 3.31 -15.46
CA GLN A 182 5.48 3.43 -13.99
C GLN A 182 4.30 2.81 -13.21
N TRP A 183 3.61 1.82 -13.79
CA TRP A 183 2.46 1.13 -13.18
C TRP A 183 2.84 -0.07 -12.29
N GLY A 184 3.99 -0.02 -11.63
CA GLY A 184 4.54 -1.11 -10.82
C GLY A 184 5.96 -1.52 -11.23
N GLY A 185 6.49 -2.56 -10.60
CA GLY A 185 7.87 -3.01 -10.78
C GLY A 185 7.98 -4.37 -11.46
N PHE A 186 9.14 -4.63 -12.05
CA PHE A 186 9.57 -5.91 -12.59
C PHE A 186 10.90 -6.31 -11.96
N GLN A 187 11.06 -7.61 -11.72
CA GLN A 187 12.28 -8.18 -11.16
C GLN A 187 12.74 -9.34 -12.03
N TYR A 188 14.04 -9.34 -12.29
CA TYR A 188 14.69 -10.34 -13.13
C TYR A 188 15.92 -10.88 -12.43
N ARG A 189 16.19 -12.17 -12.60
CA ARG A 189 17.47 -12.79 -12.24
C ARG A 189 18.38 -12.81 -13.46
N ILE A 190 19.64 -12.44 -13.26
CA ILE A 190 20.69 -12.56 -14.25
C ILE A 190 21.11 -14.03 -14.34
N THR A 191 20.99 -14.63 -15.51
CA THR A 191 21.32 -16.04 -15.76
C THR A 191 22.68 -16.20 -16.42
N ALA A 192 23.11 -15.24 -17.24
CA ALA A 192 24.41 -15.22 -17.90
C ALA A 192 24.72 -13.85 -18.53
N LYS A 193 25.96 -13.71 -19.02
CA LYS A 193 26.37 -12.67 -19.98
C LYS A 193 26.55 -13.29 -21.36
N ALA A 194 26.09 -12.61 -22.41
CA ALA A 194 26.28 -13.03 -23.80
C ALA A 194 26.71 -11.83 -24.66
N GLY A 195 28.03 -11.65 -24.84
CA GLY A 195 28.58 -10.44 -25.47
C GLY A 195 28.22 -9.19 -24.66
N ASP A 196 27.66 -8.17 -25.33
CA ASP A 196 27.18 -6.94 -24.72
C ASP A 196 25.69 -7.02 -24.28
N LEU A 197 25.24 -8.20 -23.84
CA LEU A 197 23.89 -8.39 -23.28
C LEU A 197 23.92 -9.20 -21.97
N LEU A 198 23.01 -8.85 -21.06
CA LEU A 198 22.63 -9.69 -19.92
C LEU A 198 21.47 -10.59 -20.33
N LEU A 199 21.60 -11.89 -20.06
CA LEU A 199 20.49 -12.83 -20.15
C LEU A 199 19.73 -12.81 -18.82
N LEU A 200 18.41 -12.66 -18.91
CA LEU A 200 17.53 -12.39 -17.77
C LEU A 200 16.35 -13.37 -17.77
N GLU A 201 15.96 -13.84 -16.58
CA GLU A 201 14.71 -14.57 -16.35
C GLU A 201 13.82 -13.80 -15.35
N GLY A 202 12.49 -13.82 -15.53
CA GLY A 202 11.55 -13.13 -14.63
C GLY A 202 10.69 -12.09 -15.35
N GLY A 203 10.36 -10.98 -14.67
CA GLY A 203 9.47 -9.95 -15.19
C GLY A 203 7.99 -10.32 -15.15
N THR A 204 7.57 -11.10 -14.15
CA THR A 204 6.22 -11.66 -14.01
C THR A 204 5.39 -11.00 -12.91
N GLN A 205 5.94 -10.01 -12.21
CA GLN A 205 5.34 -9.37 -11.03
C GLN A 205 4.25 -8.33 -11.39
N ASN A 206 4.06 -8.03 -12.67
CA ASN A 206 3.01 -7.15 -13.18
C ASN A 206 2.22 -7.88 -14.27
N ASN A 207 0.89 -7.76 -14.23
CA ASN A 207 0.00 -8.43 -15.18
C ASN A 207 -0.16 -7.65 -16.50
N ARG A 208 0.49 -6.48 -16.60
CA ARG A 208 0.58 -5.65 -17.80
C ARG A 208 1.98 -5.79 -18.42
N PRO A 209 2.15 -6.59 -19.49
CA PRO A 209 3.45 -6.74 -20.15
C PRO A 209 3.99 -5.40 -20.63
N SER A 210 5.29 -5.17 -20.41
CA SER A 210 5.93 -3.91 -20.76
C SER A 210 7.44 -4.04 -20.79
N ALA A 211 8.10 -3.11 -21.47
CA ALA A 211 9.54 -2.98 -21.38
C ALA A 211 9.94 -2.42 -20.00
N MET A 212 11.20 -2.65 -19.61
CA MET A 212 11.80 -1.97 -18.47
C MET A 212 11.84 -0.46 -18.72
N HIS A 213 11.63 0.34 -17.67
CA HIS A 213 11.84 1.78 -17.73
C HIS A 213 13.30 2.11 -18.08
N THR A 214 13.52 3.10 -18.95
CA THR A 214 14.86 3.44 -19.44
C THR A 214 15.72 4.18 -18.40
N LYS A 215 15.12 4.73 -17.34
CA LYS A 215 15.86 5.44 -16.25
C LYS A 215 15.80 4.72 -14.91
N TYR A 216 14.66 4.11 -14.58
CA TYR A 216 14.34 3.65 -13.22
C TYR A 216 14.67 2.17 -13.08
N ARG A 217 15.98 1.91 -12.95
CA ARG A 217 16.56 0.57 -12.86
C ARG A 217 17.64 0.55 -11.79
N PHE A 218 17.79 -0.57 -11.10
CA PHE A 218 18.97 -0.85 -10.29
C PHE A 218 19.31 -2.33 -10.39
N VAL A 219 20.54 -2.67 -10.01
CA VAL A 219 21.01 -4.06 -9.94
C VAL A 219 21.55 -4.34 -8.56
N GLU A 220 21.38 -5.57 -8.07
CA GLU A 220 21.90 -5.99 -6.77
C GLU A 220 22.42 -7.43 -6.81
N ASN A 221 23.07 -7.83 -5.71
CA ASN A 221 23.72 -9.14 -5.54
C ASN A 221 24.94 -9.33 -6.47
N ILE A 222 25.75 -8.28 -6.61
CA ILE A 222 26.97 -8.28 -7.43
C ILE A 222 28.16 -7.87 -6.55
N PHE A 223 29.20 -8.68 -6.49
CA PHE A 223 30.36 -8.43 -5.63
C PHE A 223 31.08 -7.12 -5.98
N GLU A 224 31.25 -6.83 -7.27
CA GLU A 224 31.93 -5.62 -7.73
C GLU A 224 31.15 -4.31 -7.47
N GLU A 225 29.89 -4.41 -7.03
CA GLU A 225 29.09 -3.25 -6.57
C GLU A 225 28.98 -3.20 -5.04
N LEU A 226 29.80 -3.97 -4.29
CA LEU A 226 29.93 -3.87 -2.83
C LEU A 226 30.90 -2.74 -2.48
N ASP A 227 30.40 -1.51 -2.34
CA ASP A 227 31.25 -0.33 -2.15
C ASP A 227 30.75 0.71 -1.15
N ALA A 228 29.55 0.52 -0.57
CA ALA A 228 28.95 1.46 0.38
C ALA A 228 28.75 0.88 1.80
N PRO A 229 28.77 1.74 2.85
CA PRO A 229 28.44 1.31 4.21
C PRO A 229 27.02 0.73 4.32
N GLY A 230 26.90 -0.41 5.00
CA GLY A 230 25.66 -1.16 5.14
C GLY A 230 25.46 -2.22 4.06
N GLU A 231 26.32 -2.29 3.06
CA GLU A 231 26.21 -3.28 1.99
C GLU A 231 26.86 -4.62 2.35
N TRP A 232 26.29 -5.71 1.81
CA TRP A 232 26.83 -7.07 1.95
C TRP A 232 26.72 -7.89 0.67
N TYR A 233 27.53 -8.92 0.56
CA TYR A 233 27.48 -9.91 -0.52
C TYR A 233 27.88 -11.30 0.02
N PHE A 234 27.16 -12.35 -0.39
CA PHE A 234 27.53 -13.72 -0.05
C PHE A 234 28.08 -14.44 -1.27
N ASN A 235 29.37 -14.81 -1.22
CA ASN A 235 29.97 -15.67 -2.22
C ASN A 235 29.66 -17.14 -1.87
N ALA A 236 28.70 -17.74 -2.55
CA ALA A 236 28.28 -19.12 -2.32
C ALA A 236 29.40 -20.15 -2.63
N SER A 237 30.22 -19.90 -3.65
CA SER A 237 31.33 -20.80 -4.03
C SER A 237 32.44 -20.83 -2.99
N GLU A 238 32.74 -19.67 -2.39
CA GLU A 238 33.74 -19.51 -1.33
C GLU A 238 33.17 -19.68 0.08
N LYS A 239 31.86 -19.87 0.22
CA LYS A 239 31.13 -19.87 1.50
C LYS A 239 31.49 -18.68 2.39
N THR A 240 31.65 -17.51 1.77
CA THR A 240 32.19 -16.32 2.43
C THR A 240 31.17 -15.18 2.36
N LEU A 241 30.78 -14.67 3.53
CA LEU A 241 29.99 -13.45 3.67
C LEU A 241 30.93 -12.25 3.72
N TYR A 242 30.76 -11.32 2.80
CA TYR A 242 31.42 -10.03 2.75
C TYR A 242 30.46 -8.96 3.26
N PHE A 243 30.95 -8.05 4.10
CA PHE A 243 30.14 -6.97 4.68
C PHE A 243 30.95 -5.69 4.82
N PHE A 244 30.35 -4.58 4.40
CA PHE A 244 30.88 -3.24 4.57
C PHE A 244 30.14 -2.58 5.75
N PRO A 245 30.64 -2.68 7.00
CA PRO A 245 29.94 -2.19 8.17
C PRO A 245 29.72 -0.67 8.12
N PRO A 246 28.54 -0.18 8.56
CA PRO A 246 28.32 1.23 8.87
C PRO A 246 29.31 1.75 9.91
N LEU A 247 29.57 3.06 9.86
CA LEU A 247 30.44 3.73 10.83
C LEU A 247 29.94 3.49 12.27
N GLY A 248 30.85 3.11 13.16
CA GLY A 248 30.56 2.88 14.58
C GLY A 248 29.96 1.50 14.92
N LEU A 249 29.71 0.64 13.94
CA LEU A 249 29.24 -0.73 14.20
C LEU A 249 30.37 -1.60 14.76
N ASN A 250 30.16 -2.17 15.96
CA ASN A 250 31.06 -3.17 16.52
C ASN A 250 30.62 -4.59 16.13
N LEU A 251 31.33 -5.19 15.17
CA LEU A 251 31.05 -6.55 14.69
C LEU A 251 31.29 -7.65 15.72
N ALA A 252 32.11 -7.42 16.74
CA ALA A 252 32.40 -8.43 17.78
C ALA A 252 31.20 -8.69 18.70
N THR A 253 30.32 -7.68 18.87
CA THR A 253 29.13 -7.76 19.73
C THR A 253 27.81 -7.74 18.95
N ALA A 254 27.87 -7.50 17.64
CA ALA A 254 26.69 -7.43 16.78
C ALA A 254 25.91 -8.75 16.75
N LYS A 255 24.59 -8.66 16.84
CA LYS A 255 23.68 -9.77 16.54
C LYS A 255 23.53 -9.86 15.02
N ILE A 256 24.03 -10.95 14.43
CA ILE A 256 23.91 -11.23 13.00
C ILE A 256 22.84 -12.30 12.80
N GLU A 257 21.87 -11.99 11.94
CA GLU A 257 20.80 -12.89 11.53
C GLU A 257 20.69 -12.89 10.01
N ILE A 258 20.31 -14.02 9.43
CA ILE A 258 19.99 -14.17 8.00
C ILE A 258 18.55 -14.64 7.86
N SER A 259 17.89 -14.33 6.74
CA SER A 259 16.59 -14.94 6.41
C SER A 259 16.71 -16.45 6.15
N ALA A 260 15.59 -17.17 6.28
CA ALA A 260 15.53 -18.60 5.94
C ALA A 260 14.15 -19.05 5.46
N LEU A 261 13.09 -18.73 6.21
CA LEU A 261 11.72 -19.13 5.89
C LEU A 261 10.99 -18.00 5.16
N LYS A 262 10.29 -18.34 4.07
CA LYS A 262 9.33 -17.44 3.42
C LYS A 262 8.07 -17.29 4.26
N HIS A 263 7.55 -18.42 4.75
CA HIS A 263 6.36 -18.50 5.58
C HIS A 263 6.74 -18.91 7.01
N LEU A 264 6.33 -18.12 8.00
CA LEU A 264 6.48 -18.47 9.41
C LEU A 264 5.32 -19.34 9.86
N ILE A 265 4.09 -18.95 9.50
CA ILE A 265 2.85 -19.64 9.88
C ILE A 265 2.02 -19.96 8.63
N GLU A 266 1.50 -21.17 8.56
CA GLU A 266 0.47 -21.57 7.59
C GLU A 266 -0.74 -22.16 8.32
N LEU A 267 -1.88 -21.51 8.18
CA LEU A 267 -3.19 -21.98 8.61
C LEU A 267 -3.91 -22.55 7.39
N LYS A 268 -4.11 -23.87 7.35
CA LYS A 268 -4.62 -24.56 6.16
C LYS A 268 -5.84 -25.42 6.46
N GLY A 269 -6.92 -25.16 5.76
CA GLY A 269 -8.05 -26.08 5.63
C GLY A 269 -8.26 -26.58 4.21
N GLN A 270 -9.41 -27.18 3.99
CA GLN A 270 -9.96 -27.52 2.68
C GLN A 270 -11.27 -26.76 2.46
N GLU A 271 -11.77 -26.67 1.23
CA GLU A 271 -13.03 -25.96 0.93
C GLU A 271 -14.22 -26.54 1.71
N ASP A 272 -14.31 -27.86 1.78
CA ASP A 272 -15.34 -28.62 2.48
C ASP A 272 -15.03 -28.87 3.97
N GLU A 273 -13.77 -28.73 4.37
CA GLU A 273 -13.31 -28.84 5.76
C GLU A 273 -12.35 -27.69 6.12
N PRO A 274 -12.86 -26.46 6.30
CA PRO A 274 -11.99 -25.32 6.58
C PRO A 274 -11.44 -25.37 8.01
N LEU A 275 -10.24 -24.81 8.19
CA LEU A 275 -9.65 -24.66 9.52
C LEU A 275 -10.35 -23.53 10.27
N LYS A 276 -10.84 -23.81 11.48
CA LYS A 276 -11.68 -22.86 12.24
C LYS A 276 -11.03 -22.41 13.53
N ASN A 277 -11.36 -21.20 13.97
CA ASN A 277 -11.17 -20.74 15.35
C ASN A 277 -9.70 -20.76 15.83
N VAL A 278 -8.76 -20.30 14.98
CA VAL A 278 -7.35 -20.13 15.36
C VAL A 278 -7.04 -18.65 15.53
N SER A 279 -6.46 -18.27 16.68
CA SER A 279 -6.14 -16.88 17.01
C SER A 279 -4.69 -16.71 17.43
N PHE A 280 -4.03 -15.69 16.89
CA PHE A 280 -2.72 -15.22 17.34
C PHE A 280 -2.86 -13.84 17.98
N LYS A 281 -2.20 -13.61 19.11
CA LYS A 281 -2.20 -12.32 19.80
C LYS A 281 -0.84 -11.88 20.32
N GLY A 282 -0.47 -10.62 20.10
CA GLY A 282 0.68 -10.00 20.77
C GLY A 282 2.04 -10.54 20.34
N ILE A 283 2.15 -10.99 19.08
CA ILE A 283 3.36 -11.62 18.54
C ILE A 283 4.00 -10.71 17.49
N HIS A 284 5.32 -10.58 17.54
CA HIS A 284 6.12 -9.91 16.53
C HIS A 284 6.71 -10.92 15.52
N PHE A 285 6.27 -10.86 14.27
CA PHE A 285 6.78 -11.70 13.18
C PHE A 285 7.87 -10.96 12.41
N VAL A 286 9.05 -11.58 12.25
CA VAL A 286 10.22 -10.94 11.61
C VAL A 286 11.04 -11.87 10.72
N ASN A 287 11.85 -11.25 9.86
CA ASN A 287 12.97 -11.85 9.12
C ASN A 287 12.54 -12.99 8.17
N ALA A 288 11.37 -12.86 7.54
CA ALA A 288 10.96 -13.76 6.46
C ALA A 288 11.76 -13.49 5.18
N GLU A 289 12.04 -14.53 4.40
CA GLU A 289 12.78 -14.45 3.13
C GLU A 289 12.02 -13.64 2.04
N ARG A 290 12.76 -13.10 1.07
CA ARG A 290 12.23 -12.42 -0.11
C ARG A 290 11.52 -13.40 -1.04
N THR A 291 10.46 -12.91 -1.68
CA THR A 291 9.57 -13.75 -2.50
C THR A 291 9.38 -13.24 -3.93
N PHE A 292 10.03 -12.14 -4.32
CA PHE A 292 9.79 -11.51 -5.62
C PHE A 292 10.21 -12.38 -6.83
N MET A 293 11.07 -13.38 -6.64
CA MET A 293 11.41 -14.38 -7.68
C MET A 293 10.62 -15.69 -7.56
N GLU A 294 9.64 -15.77 -6.66
CA GLU A 294 8.74 -16.92 -6.60
C GLU A 294 7.78 -16.94 -7.79
N LYS A 295 6.95 -17.99 -7.87
CA LYS A 295 5.93 -18.07 -8.91
C LYS A 295 4.84 -17.04 -8.64
N TYR A 296 4.73 -16.06 -9.53
CA TYR A 296 3.61 -15.13 -9.60
C TYR A 296 2.52 -15.70 -10.49
N GLU A 297 1.27 -15.47 -10.11
CA GLU A 297 0.12 -15.74 -10.95
C GLU A 297 -0.57 -14.42 -11.34
N PRO A 298 -1.00 -14.30 -12.62
CA PRO A 298 -1.97 -13.28 -12.98
C PRO A 298 -3.30 -13.61 -12.29
N LEU A 299 -4.01 -12.59 -11.83
CA LEU A 299 -5.31 -12.76 -11.21
C LEU A 299 -6.39 -12.59 -12.30
N LEU A 300 -7.18 -11.52 -12.25
CA LEU A 300 -8.11 -11.19 -13.35
C LEU A 300 -7.44 -10.23 -14.35
N ARG A 301 -8.09 -9.10 -14.63
CA ARG A 301 -7.62 -8.09 -15.60
C ARG A 301 -7.07 -6.84 -14.96
N SER A 302 -6.92 -6.81 -13.63
CA SER A 302 -6.07 -5.82 -12.97
C SER A 302 -4.62 -5.99 -13.44
N ASP A 303 -3.83 -4.96 -13.20
CA ASP A 303 -2.39 -4.99 -13.47
C ASP A 303 -1.61 -5.79 -12.39
N TRP A 304 -2.31 -6.46 -11.47
CA TRP A 304 -1.70 -7.23 -10.39
C TRP A 304 -1.40 -8.67 -10.82
N CYS A 305 -0.14 -9.05 -10.67
CA CYS A 305 0.21 -10.44 -10.40
C CYS A 305 0.49 -10.59 -8.91
N ILE A 306 0.37 -11.80 -8.38
CA ILE A 306 0.64 -12.03 -6.97
C ILE A 306 1.44 -13.31 -6.75
N TYR A 307 2.38 -13.25 -5.81
CA TYR A 307 2.85 -14.45 -5.13
C TYR A 307 1.82 -14.85 -4.07
N ARG A 308 1.19 -16.02 -4.24
CA ARG A 308 0.22 -16.58 -3.29
C ARG A 308 0.93 -17.14 -2.04
N GLY A 309 1.53 -16.25 -1.26
CA GLY A 309 2.27 -16.56 -0.04
C GLY A 309 2.64 -15.31 0.75
N ALA A 310 2.99 -15.51 2.01
CA ALA A 310 3.32 -14.45 2.98
C ALA A 310 4.00 -15.03 4.24
N ALA A 311 4.50 -14.16 5.12
CA ALA A 311 4.97 -14.57 6.44
C ALA A 311 3.89 -15.33 7.25
N VAL A 312 2.62 -14.92 7.12
CA VAL A 312 1.47 -15.65 7.67
C VAL A 312 0.45 -15.90 6.56
N VAL A 313 0.17 -17.17 6.29
CA VAL A 313 -0.81 -17.58 5.27
C VAL A 313 -2.03 -18.20 5.93
N LEU A 314 -3.21 -17.76 5.51
CA LEU A 314 -4.51 -18.35 5.83
C LEU A 314 -5.13 -18.84 4.52
N GLU A 315 -5.30 -20.15 4.37
CA GLU A 315 -5.94 -20.74 3.21
C GLU A 315 -7.07 -21.67 3.66
N ASN A 316 -8.27 -21.46 3.13
CA ASN A 316 -9.45 -22.26 3.47
C ASN A 316 -9.77 -22.22 4.98
N THR A 317 -9.98 -21.02 5.54
CA THR A 317 -10.18 -20.82 6.99
C THR A 317 -11.51 -20.15 7.35
N GLU A 318 -11.96 -20.36 8.59
CA GLU A 318 -13.10 -19.64 9.17
C GLU A 318 -12.78 -19.09 10.55
N ASN A 319 -13.22 -17.86 10.81
CA ASN A 319 -13.14 -17.25 12.14
C ASN A 319 -11.72 -17.29 12.75
N CYS A 320 -10.71 -17.02 11.92
CA CYS A 320 -9.32 -16.91 12.35
C CYS A 320 -8.96 -15.45 12.64
N THR A 321 -8.11 -15.21 13.64
CA THR A 321 -7.81 -13.85 14.11
C THR A 321 -6.31 -13.61 14.27
N LEU A 322 -5.82 -12.47 13.79
CA LEU A 322 -4.54 -11.88 14.15
C LEU A 322 -4.81 -10.58 14.91
N ALA A 323 -4.46 -10.53 16.19
CA ALA A 323 -4.78 -9.39 17.05
C ALA A 323 -3.52 -8.84 17.73
N ASP A 324 -3.35 -7.52 17.73
CA ASP A 324 -2.25 -6.86 18.46
C ASP A 324 -0.84 -7.38 18.08
N CYS A 325 -0.69 -7.91 16.87
CA CYS A 325 0.57 -8.42 16.35
C CYS A 325 1.40 -7.31 15.69
N THR A 326 2.70 -7.55 15.58
CA THR A 326 3.61 -6.69 14.81
C THR A 326 4.23 -7.50 13.68
N PHE A 327 4.38 -6.89 12.51
CA PHE A 327 5.01 -7.49 11.34
C PHE A 327 6.08 -6.52 10.85
N SER A 328 7.33 -6.96 10.86
CA SER A 328 8.40 -6.14 10.28
C SER A 328 9.57 -6.92 9.74
N ASN A 329 10.37 -6.29 8.88
CA ASN A 329 11.52 -6.93 8.25
C ASN A 329 11.14 -8.22 7.51
N LEU A 330 10.06 -8.18 6.73
CA LEU A 330 9.57 -9.32 5.97
C LEU A 330 9.87 -9.12 4.49
N GLY A 331 10.50 -10.10 3.84
CA GLY A 331 10.96 -9.96 2.45
C GLY A 331 9.87 -10.00 1.37
N GLY A 332 8.65 -10.39 1.72
CA GLY A 332 7.50 -10.51 0.83
C GLY A 332 6.23 -9.92 1.43
N ASN A 333 5.07 -10.54 1.17
CA ASN A 333 3.80 -10.15 1.79
C ASN A 333 3.81 -10.48 3.30
N ALA A 334 3.14 -9.68 4.13
CA ALA A 334 3.08 -9.96 5.58
C ALA A 334 1.96 -10.96 5.93
N VAL A 335 0.74 -10.73 5.44
CA VAL A 335 -0.40 -11.65 5.63
C VAL A 335 -1.09 -11.93 4.30
N PHE A 336 -1.35 -13.20 4.01
CA PHE A 336 -2.08 -13.64 2.82
C PHE A 336 -3.31 -14.47 3.19
N ILE A 337 -4.49 -14.02 2.78
CA ILE A 337 -5.78 -14.68 2.97
C ILE A 337 -6.22 -15.23 1.59
N SER A 338 -6.02 -16.53 1.40
CA SER A 338 -6.08 -17.25 0.12
C SER A 338 -7.36 -18.09 -0.02
N ARG A 339 -8.03 -18.02 -1.16
CA ARG A 339 -9.18 -18.86 -1.51
C ARG A 339 -10.31 -18.71 -0.49
N TYR A 340 -10.98 -19.80 -0.10
CA TYR A 340 -12.10 -19.77 0.84
C TYR A 340 -11.65 -19.16 2.17
N ASN A 341 -12.17 -18.00 2.55
CA ASN A 341 -12.02 -17.50 3.91
C ASN A 341 -13.30 -16.83 4.36
N LEU A 342 -13.80 -17.19 5.54
CA LEU A 342 -15.00 -16.60 6.11
C LEU A 342 -14.68 -15.96 7.45
N SER A 343 -14.96 -14.67 7.59
CA SER A 343 -14.87 -13.96 8.88
C SER A 343 -13.47 -13.96 9.51
N THR A 344 -12.41 -13.88 8.69
CA THR A 344 -11.06 -13.62 9.20
C THR A 344 -10.97 -12.19 9.74
N THR A 345 -10.32 -12.01 10.89
CA THR A 345 -10.10 -10.68 11.48
C THR A 345 -8.61 -10.38 11.64
N ILE A 346 -8.18 -9.22 11.17
CA ILE A 346 -6.86 -8.65 11.44
C ILE A 346 -7.08 -7.31 12.14
N ARG A 347 -6.73 -7.23 13.43
CA ARG A 347 -7.01 -6.03 14.23
C ARG A 347 -5.88 -5.56 15.13
N GLY A 348 -5.77 -4.25 15.30
CA GLY A 348 -4.83 -3.66 16.27
C GLY A 348 -3.35 -3.93 15.95
N CYS A 349 -3.03 -4.34 14.72
CA CYS A 349 -1.69 -4.78 14.32
C CYS A 349 -0.86 -3.62 13.75
N HIS A 350 0.47 -3.77 13.80
CA HIS A 350 1.43 -2.81 13.25
C HIS A 350 2.29 -3.47 12.17
N PHE A 351 2.22 -2.95 10.95
CA PHE A 351 2.94 -3.44 9.78
C PHE A 351 3.94 -2.39 9.31
N TYR A 352 5.23 -2.71 9.30
CA TYR A 352 6.24 -1.81 8.77
C TYR A 352 7.47 -2.54 8.24
N ASP A 353 8.20 -1.92 7.32
CA ASP A 353 9.38 -2.55 6.70
C ASP A 353 9.04 -3.89 6.01
N ILE A 354 8.04 -3.85 5.13
CA ILE A 354 7.55 -5.02 4.40
C ILE A 354 8.00 -4.95 2.94
N GLY A 355 8.50 -6.08 2.40
CA GLY A 355 9.01 -6.19 1.04
C GLY A 355 7.94 -6.01 -0.03
N ALA A 356 6.73 -6.49 0.25
CA ALA A 356 5.57 -6.42 -0.65
C ALA A 356 4.33 -5.80 0.05
N SER A 357 3.15 -6.38 -0.12
CA SER A 357 1.89 -5.90 0.50
C SER A 357 1.80 -6.28 1.98
N ALA A 358 1.13 -5.45 2.79
CA ALA A 358 0.91 -5.81 4.20
C ALA A 358 -0.16 -6.91 4.32
N ILE A 359 -1.34 -6.70 3.74
CA ILE A 359 -2.45 -7.65 3.82
C ILE A 359 -3.01 -7.88 2.42
N ALA A 360 -3.01 -9.13 1.95
CA ALA A 360 -3.61 -9.51 0.68
C ALA A 360 -4.76 -10.50 0.90
N LEU A 361 -5.96 -10.18 0.40
CA LEU A 361 -7.13 -11.04 0.37
C LEU A 361 -7.42 -11.40 -1.08
N VAL A 362 -7.12 -12.65 -1.45
CA VAL A 362 -7.13 -13.08 -2.85
C VAL A 362 -7.85 -14.42 -3.02
N GLY A 363 -9.00 -14.38 -3.68
CA GLY A 363 -9.73 -15.57 -4.09
C GLY A 363 -9.05 -16.38 -5.19
N ASP A 364 -9.66 -17.49 -5.55
CA ASP A 364 -9.35 -18.25 -6.74
C ASP A 364 -10.06 -17.61 -7.94
N THR A 365 -9.35 -17.36 -9.03
CA THR A 365 -9.95 -16.81 -10.25
C THR A 365 -11.11 -17.66 -10.79
N LEU A 366 -11.12 -18.97 -10.52
CA LEU A 366 -12.22 -19.88 -10.89
C LEU A 366 -13.53 -19.59 -10.14
N ALA A 367 -13.51 -18.75 -9.09
CA ALA A 367 -14.70 -18.25 -8.44
C ALA A 367 -15.44 -17.22 -9.32
N VAL A 368 -14.78 -16.59 -10.29
CA VAL A 368 -15.40 -15.66 -11.24
C VAL A 368 -15.83 -16.41 -12.51
N ARG A 369 -16.98 -16.04 -13.08
CA ARG A 369 -17.53 -16.67 -14.28
C ARG A 369 -16.94 -16.03 -15.55
N SER A 370 -16.76 -16.82 -16.60
CA SER A 370 -16.23 -16.38 -17.90
C SER A 370 -14.96 -15.50 -17.81
N VAL A 371 -13.98 -15.94 -17.02
CA VAL A 371 -12.77 -15.19 -16.67
C VAL A 371 -11.92 -14.83 -17.90
N PRO A 372 -11.70 -13.54 -18.17
CA PRO A 372 -10.61 -13.12 -19.02
C PRO A 372 -9.39 -12.83 -18.11
N ASN A 373 -8.28 -13.54 -18.28
CA ASN A 373 -7.17 -13.57 -17.31
C ASN A 373 -6.00 -12.61 -17.60
N ARG A 374 -6.21 -11.60 -18.47
CA ARG A 374 -5.25 -10.54 -18.81
C ARG A 374 -5.96 -9.34 -19.44
N TYR A 375 -5.31 -8.18 -19.42
CA TYR A 375 -5.88 -6.94 -19.98
C TYR A 375 -6.37 -7.12 -21.42
N GLU A 376 -5.58 -7.73 -22.31
CA GLU A 376 -5.91 -7.86 -23.73
C GLU A 376 -6.96 -8.94 -24.04
N LYS A 377 -7.37 -9.72 -23.03
CA LYS A 377 -8.38 -10.76 -23.18
C LYS A 377 -9.77 -10.18 -22.92
N VAL A 378 -10.73 -10.59 -23.75
CA VAL A 378 -12.12 -10.14 -23.68
C VAL A 378 -13.00 -11.38 -23.73
N THR A 379 -14.04 -11.41 -22.90
CA THR A 379 -15.11 -12.40 -22.99
C THR A 379 -16.08 -11.93 -24.07
N LEU A 380 -16.43 -12.78 -25.04
CA LEU A 380 -17.40 -12.44 -26.08
C LEU A 380 -18.84 -12.71 -25.63
N PRO A 381 -19.87 -12.05 -26.19
CA PRO A 381 -21.25 -12.16 -25.70
C PRO A 381 -21.81 -13.60 -25.73
N ASP A 382 -21.43 -14.38 -26.72
CA ASP A 382 -21.81 -15.79 -26.92
C ASP A 382 -21.05 -16.75 -25.98
N GLN A 383 -19.97 -16.27 -25.35
CA GLN A 383 -19.13 -17.01 -24.40
C GLN A 383 -19.39 -16.58 -22.94
N MET A 384 -20.22 -15.55 -22.74
CA MET A 384 -20.52 -15.04 -21.41
C MET A 384 -21.55 -15.92 -20.71
N ASP A 385 -21.22 -16.33 -19.49
CA ASP A 385 -22.19 -16.83 -18.53
C ASP A 385 -22.88 -15.62 -17.89
N TYR A 386 -24.18 -15.48 -18.08
CA TYR A 386 -24.99 -14.36 -17.58
C TYR A 386 -25.53 -14.62 -16.16
N VAL A 387 -25.18 -15.73 -15.52
CA VAL A 387 -25.54 -15.98 -14.11
C VAL A 387 -24.81 -14.94 -13.23
N PRO A 388 -25.53 -14.14 -12.43
CA PRO A 388 -24.91 -13.20 -11.51
C PRO A 388 -24.11 -13.92 -10.42
N GLY A 389 -22.95 -13.36 -10.09
CA GLY A 389 -22.17 -13.72 -8.92
C GLY A 389 -21.22 -14.90 -9.12
N PRO A 390 -20.72 -15.44 -8.00
CA PRO A 390 -19.64 -16.41 -8.04
C PRO A 390 -20.03 -17.75 -8.66
N ASN A 391 -19.02 -18.47 -9.13
CA ASN A 391 -19.11 -19.84 -9.61
C ASN A 391 -18.95 -20.87 -8.47
N ASN A 392 -18.18 -20.55 -7.43
CA ASN A 392 -17.94 -21.38 -6.24
C ASN A 392 -17.59 -20.49 -5.04
N HIS A 393 -17.23 -21.05 -3.88
CA HIS A 393 -16.97 -20.28 -2.66
C HIS A 393 -15.48 -20.05 -2.37
N LEU A 394 -14.57 -20.29 -3.32
CA LEU A 394 -13.12 -20.18 -3.16
C LEU A 394 -12.63 -18.72 -3.13
N TYR A 395 -13.26 -17.87 -2.32
CA TYR A 395 -12.90 -16.47 -2.17
C TYR A 395 -13.06 -15.97 -0.72
N PRO A 396 -12.25 -14.98 -0.28
CA PRO A 396 -12.42 -14.35 1.01
C PRO A 396 -13.71 -13.54 1.07
N ARG A 397 -14.45 -13.69 2.16
CA ARG A 397 -15.66 -12.89 2.41
C ARG A 397 -15.89 -12.58 3.87
N GLN A 398 -16.56 -11.45 4.12
CA GLN A 398 -16.93 -11.01 5.46
C GLN A 398 -15.73 -10.86 6.42
N CYS A 399 -14.54 -10.62 5.87
CA CYS A 399 -13.32 -10.42 6.66
C CYS A 399 -13.23 -8.97 7.14
N LEU A 400 -12.59 -8.77 8.29
CA LEU A 400 -12.47 -7.48 8.97
C LEU A 400 -10.99 -7.09 9.13
N ILE A 401 -10.61 -5.97 8.54
CA ILE A 401 -9.29 -5.34 8.67
C ILE A 401 -9.47 -4.03 9.43
N GLU A 402 -9.17 -4.04 10.73
CA GLU A 402 -9.60 -2.96 11.65
C GLU A 402 -8.46 -2.42 12.51
N ASP A 403 -8.37 -1.10 12.64
CA ASP A 403 -7.50 -0.46 13.63
C ASP A 403 -6.02 -0.86 13.51
N ASN A 404 -5.53 -1.01 12.27
CA ASN A 404 -4.14 -1.34 11.98
C ASN A 404 -3.35 -0.11 11.54
N LEU A 405 -2.07 -0.07 11.93
CA LEU A 405 -1.10 0.91 11.45
C LEU A 405 -0.20 0.24 10.40
N ILE A 406 -0.20 0.76 9.17
CA ILE A 406 0.55 0.20 8.04
C ILE A 406 1.42 1.29 7.44
N HIS A 407 2.74 1.09 7.40
CA HIS A 407 3.63 2.05 6.74
C HIS A 407 4.93 1.45 6.23
N HIS A 408 5.63 2.13 5.30
CA HIS A 408 6.93 1.66 4.78
C HIS A 408 6.85 0.21 4.23
N ILE A 409 5.88 -0.02 3.34
CA ILE A 409 5.70 -1.31 2.65
C ILE A 409 6.19 -1.21 1.21
N GLY A 410 6.23 -2.34 0.49
CA GLY A 410 6.74 -2.35 -0.88
C GLY A 410 8.23 -2.01 -0.98
N ARG A 411 9.04 -2.38 0.03
CA ARG A 411 10.49 -2.10 0.00
C ARG A 411 11.19 -2.74 -1.19
N VAL A 412 10.68 -3.89 -1.66
CA VAL A 412 11.20 -4.62 -2.81
C VAL A 412 10.25 -4.45 -4.00
N GLU A 413 9.01 -4.89 -3.85
CA GLU A 413 8.00 -4.88 -4.91
C GLU A 413 7.27 -3.54 -5.01
N LYS A 414 6.85 -3.15 -6.22
CA LYS A 414 6.18 -1.85 -6.47
C LYS A 414 4.75 -1.97 -6.98
N GLN A 415 4.27 -3.19 -7.20
CA GLN A 415 2.85 -3.49 -7.44
C GLN A 415 2.21 -4.02 -6.16
N VAL A 416 2.01 -3.12 -5.18
CA VAL A 416 1.66 -3.49 -3.80
C VAL A 416 0.56 -2.58 -3.23
N ALA A 417 -0.06 -3.02 -2.14
CA ALA A 417 -0.99 -2.21 -1.36
C ALA A 417 -0.83 -2.46 0.15
N GLY A 418 -1.28 -1.50 0.97
CA GLY A 418 -1.50 -1.75 2.40
C GLY A 418 -2.53 -2.87 2.60
N VAL A 419 -3.67 -2.73 1.92
CA VAL A 419 -4.70 -3.77 1.82
C VAL A 419 -5.02 -4.03 0.35
N GLN A 420 -4.66 -5.21 -0.14
CA GLN A 420 -5.02 -5.71 -1.48
C GLN A 420 -6.25 -6.60 -1.36
N ILE A 421 -7.29 -6.31 -2.15
CA ILE A 421 -8.53 -7.08 -2.25
C ILE A 421 -8.68 -7.52 -3.71
N GLN A 422 -8.88 -8.81 -3.95
CA GLN A 422 -9.06 -9.35 -5.29
C GLN A 422 -9.89 -10.63 -5.24
N VAL A 423 -10.94 -10.72 -6.05
CA VAL A 423 -11.89 -11.84 -6.03
C VAL A 423 -12.35 -12.10 -4.59
N ALA A 424 -13.12 -11.17 -4.02
CA ALA A 424 -13.51 -11.20 -2.62
C ALA A 424 -14.83 -10.45 -2.41
N ALA A 425 -15.56 -10.69 -1.32
CA ALA A 425 -16.85 -10.03 -1.09
C ALA A 425 -16.99 -9.50 0.33
N GLN A 426 -17.65 -8.35 0.50
CA GLN A 426 -18.05 -7.86 1.83
C GLN A 426 -16.88 -7.70 2.82
N ILE A 427 -15.72 -7.29 2.31
CA ILE A 427 -14.54 -7.01 3.13
C ILE A 427 -14.70 -5.66 3.80
N THR A 428 -14.58 -5.61 5.13
CA THR A 428 -14.60 -4.36 5.88
C THR A 428 -13.17 -3.92 6.18
N VAL A 429 -12.79 -2.73 5.73
CA VAL A 429 -11.50 -2.09 6.02
C VAL A 429 -11.79 -0.79 6.74
N ARG A 430 -11.51 -0.74 8.05
CA ARG A 430 -11.85 0.45 8.85
C ARG A 430 -10.86 0.85 9.93
N HIS A 431 -10.83 2.15 10.23
CA HIS A 431 -9.94 2.72 11.23
C HIS A 431 -8.45 2.38 11.00
N ASN A 432 -8.01 2.18 9.75
CA ASN A 432 -6.60 1.94 9.48
C ASN A 432 -5.90 3.26 9.14
N SER A 433 -4.66 3.42 9.60
CA SER A 433 -3.75 4.48 9.15
C SER A 433 -2.72 3.86 8.22
N ILE A 434 -2.69 4.30 6.96
CA ILE A 434 -1.87 3.69 5.90
C ILE A 434 -1.06 4.76 5.17
N TYR A 435 0.27 4.74 5.29
CA TYR A 435 1.11 5.77 4.67
C TYR A 435 2.50 5.31 4.28
N GLN A 436 3.19 6.09 3.45
CA GLN A 436 4.51 5.75 2.91
C GLN A 436 4.49 4.44 2.15
N VAL A 437 3.69 4.45 1.08
CA VAL A 437 3.49 3.31 0.20
C VAL A 437 3.86 3.71 -1.24
N PRO A 438 4.56 2.84 -1.99
CA PRO A 438 4.99 3.17 -3.34
C PRO A 438 3.83 3.24 -4.35
N ARG A 439 2.70 2.59 -4.03
CA ARG A 439 1.50 2.50 -4.86
C ARG A 439 0.24 2.77 -4.02
N ALA A 440 -0.65 1.80 -3.79
CA ALA A 440 -1.92 2.04 -3.11
C ALA A 440 -1.83 1.92 -1.58
N ALA A 441 -2.68 2.66 -0.87
CA ALA A 441 -3.02 2.28 0.50
C ALA A 441 -4.02 1.12 0.51
N ILE A 442 -5.10 1.23 -0.27
CA ILE A 442 -6.14 0.21 -0.41
C ILE A 442 -6.42 0.01 -1.90
N ASN A 443 -6.43 -1.23 -2.37
CA ASN A 443 -6.70 -1.56 -3.76
C ASN A 443 -7.74 -2.68 -3.88
N VAL A 444 -8.70 -2.50 -4.79
CA VAL A 444 -9.70 -3.52 -5.18
C VAL A 444 -9.47 -3.91 -6.65
N GLY A 445 -8.99 -5.13 -6.89
CA GLY A 445 -8.50 -5.57 -8.20
C GLY A 445 -9.58 -5.82 -9.27
N ASP A 446 -10.85 -5.86 -8.89
CA ASP A 446 -11.96 -6.28 -9.75
C ASP A 446 -13.32 -5.92 -9.14
N GLY A 447 -14.41 -6.09 -9.91
CA GLY A 447 -15.76 -5.93 -9.39
C GLY A 447 -16.25 -7.11 -8.55
N ALA A 448 -15.55 -8.24 -8.58
CA ALA A 448 -15.95 -9.47 -7.89
C ALA A 448 -15.74 -9.35 -6.37
N PHE A 449 -16.76 -9.48 -5.51
CA PHE A 449 -18.21 -9.39 -5.79
C PHE A 449 -18.85 -8.17 -5.11
N GLY A 450 -18.02 -7.18 -4.81
CA GLY A 450 -18.41 -5.93 -4.17
C GLY A 450 -18.81 -6.08 -2.70
N GLY A 451 -19.58 -5.12 -2.21
CA GLY A 451 -20.07 -5.06 -0.83
C GLY A 451 -19.00 -4.67 0.17
N HIS A 452 -17.82 -4.27 -0.29
CA HIS A 452 -16.75 -3.83 0.58
C HIS A 452 -17.16 -2.57 1.33
N LEU A 453 -16.77 -2.47 2.60
CA LEU A 453 -17.00 -1.29 3.43
C LEU A 453 -15.65 -0.69 3.80
N ILE A 454 -15.34 0.45 3.20
CA ILE A 454 -14.10 1.18 3.41
C ILE A 454 -14.44 2.43 4.20
N GLU A 455 -14.18 2.42 5.52
CA GLU A 455 -14.60 3.53 6.38
C GLU A 455 -13.62 3.96 7.46
N TYR A 456 -13.61 5.25 7.78
CA TYR A 456 -12.76 5.82 8.84
C TYR A 456 -11.26 5.56 8.67
N ASN A 457 -10.77 5.28 7.46
CA ASN A 457 -9.34 5.13 7.20
C ASN A 457 -8.69 6.51 6.99
N ASP A 458 -7.41 6.61 7.33
CA ASP A 458 -6.56 7.77 7.05
C ASP A 458 -5.39 7.32 6.19
N ALA A 459 -5.39 7.68 4.90
CA ALA A 459 -4.40 7.23 3.95
C ALA A 459 -3.74 8.41 3.22
N PHE A 460 -2.41 8.48 3.32
CA PHE A 460 -1.61 9.61 2.82
C PHE A 460 -0.19 9.18 2.47
N GLU A 461 0.59 10.02 1.78
CA GLU A 461 1.93 9.63 1.29
C GLU A 461 1.85 8.31 0.49
N THR A 462 0.91 8.29 -0.45
CA THR A 462 0.63 7.16 -1.35
C THR A 462 1.09 7.48 -2.76
N VAL A 463 1.28 6.43 -3.57
CA VAL A 463 1.78 6.52 -4.94
C VAL A 463 3.14 7.24 -4.97
N LEU A 464 4.03 6.87 -4.05
CA LEU A 464 5.33 7.54 -3.92
C LEU A 464 6.33 7.12 -5.01
N GLU A 465 6.22 5.94 -5.59
CA GLU A 465 7.22 5.49 -6.57
C GLU A 465 6.63 5.14 -7.93
N THR A 466 5.33 4.86 -7.96
CA THR A 466 4.58 4.54 -9.16
C THR A 466 3.78 5.75 -9.62
N SER A 467 3.00 5.60 -10.70
CA SER A 467 2.07 6.62 -11.18
C SER A 467 0.73 5.99 -11.57
N ASP A 468 -0.21 6.84 -12.00
CA ASP A 468 -1.52 6.48 -12.57
C ASP A 468 -2.30 5.56 -11.62
N HIS A 469 -2.56 6.11 -10.42
CA HIS A 469 -3.17 5.37 -9.34
C HIS A 469 -3.74 6.32 -8.26
N GLY A 470 -4.29 5.75 -7.20
CA GLY A 470 -4.78 6.52 -6.05
C GLY A 470 -4.43 5.96 -4.69
N ALA A 471 -4.75 6.74 -3.64
CA ALA A 471 -4.63 6.25 -2.26
C ALA A 471 -5.59 5.08 -2.04
N PHE A 472 -6.83 5.24 -2.51
CA PHE A 472 -7.70 4.13 -2.88
C PHE A 472 -7.69 3.95 -4.40
N ASN A 473 -7.63 2.71 -4.88
CA ASN A 473 -7.88 2.39 -6.29
C ASN A 473 -8.81 1.18 -6.45
N SER A 474 -9.55 1.15 -7.55
CA SER A 474 -10.20 -0.06 -8.02
C SER A 474 -10.16 -0.25 -9.54
N TRP A 475 -10.31 -1.50 -9.98
CA TRP A 475 -10.72 -1.87 -11.33
C TRP A 475 -12.07 -2.58 -11.31
N GLY A 476 -12.83 -2.47 -12.40
CA GLY A 476 -14.02 -3.28 -12.70
C GLY A 476 -13.98 -3.78 -14.13
N ARG A 477 -12.81 -4.29 -14.55
CA ARG A 477 -12.53 -4.86 -15.88
C ARG A 477 -13.16 -6.25 -16.07
N ASP A 478 -14.34 -6.47 -15.51
CA ASP A 478 -15.01 -7.77 -15.42
C ASP A 478 -15.70 -8.14 -16.74
N ARG A 479 -16.64 -9.09 -16.69
CA ARG A 479 -17.32 -9.64 -17.89
C ARG A 479 -17.88 -8.55 -18.79
N TYR A 480 -18.41 -7.45 -18.24
CA TYR A 480 -19.12 -6.43 -19.01
C TYR A 480 -18.21 -5.38 -19.69
N TRP A 481 -16.96 -5.19 -19.27
CA TRP A 481 -16.23 -3.93 -19.49
C TRP A 481 -16.02 -3.51 -20.96
N HIS A 482 -15.89 -4.46 -21.89
CA HIS A 482 -15.77 -4.16 -23.34
C HIS A 482 -17.09 -4.20 -24.11
N PHE A 483 -18.19 -4.47 -23.41
CA PHE A 483 -19.54 -4.39 -23.92
C PHE A 483 -20.03 -2.97 -23.69
N ASN A 484 -19.55 -2.02 -24.50
CA ASN A 484 -20.13 -0.68 -24.55
C ASN A 484 -21.49 -0.73 -25.26
N ASN A 485 -22.41 -1.53 -24.73
CA ASN A 485 -23.78 -1.62 -25.19
C ASN A 485 -24.64 -0.75 -24.27
N ASP A 486 -24.84 0.50 -24.67
CA ASP A 486 -25.62 1.51 -23.97
C ASP A 486 -27.09 1.07 -23.66
N ASN A 487 -27.52 -0.10 -24.17
CA ASN A 487 -28.85 -0.66 -24.00
C ASN A 487 -28.98 -1.64 -22.81
N ASP A 488 -27.89 -2.21 -22.28
CA ASP A 488 -27.96 -3.15 -21.15
C ASP A 488 -26.81 -2.94 -20.16
N ILE A 489 -26.93 -1.86 -19.39
CA ILE A 489 -25.97 -1.50 -18.34
C ILE A 489 -26.02 -2.47 -17.14
N SER A 490 -27.04 -3.34 -17.05
CA SER A 490 -27.20 -4.28 -15.93
C SER A 490 -26.09 -5.33 -15.86
N LEU A 491 -25.39 -5.56 -16.97
CA LEU A 491 -24.24 -6.47 -17.06
C LEU A 491 -23.12 -6.12 -16.07
N ALA A 492 -22.97 -4.84 -15.70
CA ALA A 492 -21.99 -4.41 -14.71
C ALA A 492 -22.25 -5.00 -13.31
N LEU A 493 -23.49 -5.38 -13.03
CA LEU A 493 -23.91 -5.95 -11.74
C LEU A 493 -23.79 -7.47 -11.68
N LEU A 494 -23.35 -8.13 -12.78
CA LEU A 494 -23.11 -9.57 -12.78
C LEU A 494 -21.99 -9.94 -11.79
N ASP A 495 -20.90 -9.18 -11.80
CA ASP A 495 -19.76 -9.39 -10.90
C ASP A 495 -19.84 -8.45 -9.69
N ALA A 496 -20.10 -7.15 -9.88
CA ALA A 496 -20.26 -6.17 -8.81
C ALA A 496 -21.65 -6.24 -8.14
N GLN A 497 -21.98 -7.39 -7.54
CA GLN A 497 -23.32 -7.69 -7.02
C GLN A 497 -23.75 -6.78 -5.88
N TYR A 498 -22.86 -6.56 -4.92
CA TYR A 498 -23.14 -5.77 -3.74
C TYR A 498 -22.48 -4.40 -3.89
N THR A 499 -23.18 -3.34 -3.51
CA THR A 499 -22.63 -1.98 -3.59
C THR A 499 -21.43 -1.85 -2.65
N THR A 500 -20.28 -1.46 -3.21
CA THR A 500 -19.10 -1.11 -2.40
C THR A 500 -19.27 0.30 -1.84
N ILE A 501 -19.05 0.46 -0.54
CA ILE A 501 -19.22 1.72 0.18
C ILE A 501 -17.86 2.27 0.61
N ILE A 502 -17.59 3.53 0.23
CA ILE A 502 -16.41 4.28 0.69
C ILE A 502 -16.91 5.49 1.47
N ARG A 503 -16.74 5.49 2.80
CA ARG A 503 -17.27 6.58 3.62
C ARG A 503 -16.45 7.02 4.81
N ASN A 504 -16.59 8.27 5.23
CA ASN A 504 -15.95 8.78 6.44
C ASN A 504 -14.42 8.58 6.42
N ASN A 505 -13.76 8.60 5.26
CA ASN A 505 -12.30 8.46 5.15
C ASN A 505 -11.63 9.81 4.91
N ARG A 506 -10.34 9.88 5.22
CA ARG A 506 -9.45 10.97 4.78
C ARG A 506 -8.38 10.41 3.87
N PHE A 507 -8.36 10.88 2.62
CA PHE A 507 -7.45 10.41 1.59
C PHE A 507 -6.58 11.54 1.06
N ARG A 508 -5.29 11.23 0.87
CA ARG A 508 -4.30 12.07 0.19
C ARG A 508 -3.43 11.19 -0.71
N CYS A 509 -3.48 11.43 -2.00
CA CYS A 509 -2.55 10.87 -2.96
C CYS A 509 -1.55 11.92 -3.41
N ASP A 510 -0.25 11.61 -3.33
CA ASP A 510 0.76 12.61 -3.67
C ASP A 510 1.10 12.63 -5.17
N HIS A 511 0.84 11.54 -5.91
CA HIS A 511 1.10 11.42 -7.35
C HIS A 511 -0.05 10.69 -8.06
N GLY A 512 -1.25 11.26 -7.99
CA GLY A 512 -2.46 10.68 -8.58
C GLY A 512 -3.74 11.24 -7.95
N TRP A 513 -4.77 10.39 -7.81
CA TRP A 513 -6.07 10.77 -7.24
C TRP A 513 -6.25 10.26 -5.82
N ASP A 514 -7.01 10.97 -4.98
CA ASP A 514 -7.24 10.50 -3.61
C ASP A 514 -8.05 9.19 -3.63
N VAL A 515 -9.03 9.12 -4.52
CA VAL A 515 -9.76 7.91 -4.91
C VAL A 515 -9.72 7.79 -6.43
N ASP A 516 -9.22 6.67 -6.92
CA ASP A 516 -9.14 6.34 -8.34
C ASP A 516 -10.01 5.12 -8.65
N LEU A 517 -11.26 5.35 -9.03
CA LEU A 517 -12.10 4.30 -9.61
C LEU A 517 -11.74 4.18 -11.08
N ASP A 518 -10.79 3.29 -11.37
CA ASP A 518 -10.24 3.08 -12.69
C ASP A 518 -11.14 2.15 -13.53
N ASP A 519 -10.70 1.79 -14.73
CA ASP A 519 -11.40 1.03 -15.77
C ASP A 519 -12.59 0.19 -15.29
N GLY A 520 -13.80 0.66 -15.58
CA GLY A 520 -15.01 -0.12 -15.39
C GLY A 520 -15.43 -0.32 -13.92
N SER A 521 -14.83 0.37 -12.97
CA SER A 521 -15.29 0.29 -11.59
C SER A 521 -16.76 0.71 -11.48
N SER A 522 -17.62 -0.20 -11.02
CA SER A 522 -19.08 -0.04 -11.02
C SER A 522 -19.72 -0.41 -9.69
N ASN A 523 -20.92 0.12 -9.42
CA ASN A 523 -21.70 -0.14 -8.20
C ASN A 523 -20.99 0.33 -6.90
N TYR A 524 -20.66 1.62 -6.84
CA TYR A 524 -20.01 2.26 -5.69
C TYR A 524 -20.90 3.35 -5.06
N HIS A 525 -20.84 3.49 -3.73
CA HIS A 525 -21.41 4.63 -3.01
C HIS A 525 -20.33 5.30 -2.15
N ILE A 526 -20.01 6.55 -2.47
CA ILE A 526 -18.86 7.30 -1.96
C ILE A 526 -19.37 8.54 -1.23
N TYR A 527 -19.28 8.57 0.09
CA TYR A 527 -19.82 9.70 0.86
C TYR A 527 -19.10 10.05 2.14
N ASN A 528 -19.20 11.30 2.58
CA ASN A 528 -18.56 11.79 3.82
C ASN A 528 -17.03 11.61 3.82
N ASN A 529 -16.37 11.68 2.65
CA ASN A 529 -14.91 11.60 2.61
C ASN A 529 -14.29 13.00 2.50
N VAL A 530 -13.07 13.13 3.03
CA VAL A 530 -12.22 14.30 2.82
C VAL A 530 -11.10 13.92 1.86
N PHE A 531 -11.07 14.58 0.71
CA PHE A 531 -10.05 14.44 -0.32
C PHE A 531 -9.08 15.62 -0.21
N LEU A 532 -7.86 15.36 0.22
CA LEU A 532 -6.88 16.39 0.58
C LEU A 532 -6.03 16.88 -0.60
N LYS A 533 -6.01 16.19 -1.74
CA LYS A 533 -5.13 16.60 -2.84
C LYS A 533 -5.59 16.18 -4.22
N GLY A 534 -5.75 14.88 -4.47
CA GLY A 534 -5.98 14.32 -5.80
C GLY A 534 -7.44 14.31 -6.27
N GLY A 535 -8.41 14.47 -5.36
CA GLY A 535 -9.83 14.41 -5.70
C GLY A 535 -10.31 13.00 -6.06
N LEU A 536 -11.43 12.92 -6.78
CA LEU A 536 -12.10 11.66 -7.13
C LEU A 536 -12.07 11.44 -8.64
N LYS A 537 -11.36 10.42 -9.10
CA LYS A 537 -11.41 9.94 -10.49
C LYS A 537 -12.43 8.84 -10.65
N LEU A 538 -13.27 9.01 -11.66
CA LEU A 538 -14.30 8.09 -12.09
C LEU A 538 -14.05 7.76 -13.57
N ARG A 539 -13.37 6.66 -13.86
CA ARG A 539 -13.04 6.21 -15.23
C ARG A 539 -13.97 5.08 -15.68
N GLU A 540 -14.75 5.31 -16.73
CA GLU A 540 -15.72 4.33 -17.27
C GLU A 540 -16.66 3.75 -16.18
N GLY A 541 -17.47 2.73 -16.49
CA GLY A 541 -18.31 2.03 -15.51
C GLY A 541 -19.68 2.65 -15.24
N TYR A 542 -20.42 2.04 -14.32
CA TYR A 542 -21.85 2.28 -14.09
C TYR A 542 -22.24 2.32 -12.61
N PHE A 543 -23.38 2.94 -12.31
CA PHE A 543 -24.07 2.91 -11.02
C PHE A 543 -23.24 3.43 -9.84
N ARG A 544 -22.53 4.56 -10.00
CA ARG A 544 -21.76 5.16 -8.92
C ARG A 544 -22.47 6.37 -8.34
N VAL A 545 -22.52 6.43 -7.02
CA VAL A 545 -23.07 7.58 -6.30
C VAL A 545 -21.94 8.23 -5.51
N ALA A 546 -21.63 9.50 -5.77
CA ALA A 546 -20.69 10.28 -4.98
C ALA A 546 -21.41 11.50 -4.38
N GLU A 547 -21.53 11.52 -3.07
CA GLU A 547 -22.27 12.58 -2.38
C GLU A 547 -21.72 12.96 -1.03
N ASN A 548 -21.95 14.19 -0.59
CA ASN A 548 -21.55 14.63 0.75
C ASN A 548 -20.04 14.53 1.04
N ASN A 549 -19.19 14.68 0.02
CA ASN A 549 -17.73 14.68 0.16
C ASN A 549 -17.15 16.10 0.12
N ILE A 550 -15.96 16.30 0.72
CA ILE A 550 -15.22 17.56 0.70
C ILE A 550 -13.94 17.40 -0.12
N PHE A 551 -13.73 18.28 -1.09
CA PHE A 551 -12.59 18.27 -1.99
C PHE A 551 -11.70 19.49 -1.78
N ILE A 552 -10.54 19.30 -1.16
CA ILE A 552 -9.60 20.38 -0.87
C ILE A 552 -8.74 20.66 -2.09
N ASN A 553 -8.77 21.91 -2.56
CA ASN A 553 -8.07 22.41 -3.75
C ASN A 553 -8.33 21.62 -5.05
N ASN A 554 -9.31 20.73 -5.05
CA ASN A 554 -9.56 19.79 -6.14
C ASN A 554 -11.08 19.58 -6.33
N SER A 555 -11.46 18.62 -7.17
CA SER A 555 -12.82 18.34 -7.60
C SER A 555 -12.96 16.91 -8.15
N LEU A 556 -14.02 16.69 -8.93
CA LEU A 556 -14.29 15.48 -9.69
C LEU A 556 -13.47 15.41 -10.99
N HIS A 557 -12.97 14.21 -11.30
CA HIS A 557 -12.25 13.85 -12.55
C HIS A 557 -13.04 12.76 -13.31
N PRO A 558 -14.09 13.13 -14.06
CA PRO A 558 -14.85 12.17 -14.86
C PRO A 558 -14.09 11.86 -16.15
N HIS A 559 -13.63 10.63 -16.32
CA HIS A 559 -12.80 10.23 -17.46
C HIS A 559 -13.53 9.17 -18.28
N VAL A 560 -13.66 9.41 -19.58
CA VAL A 560 -14.18 8.47 -20.59
C VAL A 560 -15.47 7.77 -20.15
N TRP A 561 -16.45 8.54 -19.66
CA TRP A 561 -17.72 7.99 -19.18
C TRP A 561 -18.50 7.30 -20.31
N PHE A 562 -19.05 6.15 -19.98
CA PHE A 562 -20.03 5.48 -20.83
C PHE A 562 -21.34 6.24 -20.82
N LYS A 563 -22.12 6.12 -21.89
CA LYS A 563 -23.46 6.68 -21.93
C LYS A 563 -24.35 5.97 -20.93
N ASN A 564 -25.36 6.67 -20.42
CA ASN A 564 -26.30 6.10 -19.46
C ASN A 564 -25.59 5.49 -18.24
N SER A 565 -24.44 6.04 -17.81
CA SER A 565 -23.65 5.48 -16.71
C SER A 565 -24.47 5.28 -15.44
N GLY A 566 -25.55 6.06 -15.28
CA GLY A 566 -26.40 6.04 -14.10
C GLY A 566 -25.77 6.73 -12.90
N ASP A 567 -24.62 7.38 -13.10
CA ASP A 567 -23.87 8.01 -12.01
C ASP A 567 -24.63 9.19 -11.41
N VAL A 568 -24.49 9.36 -10.10
CA VAL A 568 -25.11 10.45 -9.33
C VAL A 568 -24.02 11.18 -8.55
N ILE A 569 -23.80 12.45 -8.87
CA ILE A 569 -22.85 13.34 -8.21
C ILE A 569 -23.61 14.53 -7.63
N GLN A 570 -23.78 14.54 -6.31
CA GLN A 570 -24.60 15.55 -5.66
C GLN A 570 -24.14 15.84 -4.25
N ARG A 571 -24.47 17.02 -3.75
CA ARG A 571 -24.20 17.42 -2.37
C ARG A 571 -22.74 17.40 -1.98
N ASN A 572 -21.82 17.60 -2.92
CA ASN A 572 -20.39 17.68 -2.64
C ASN A 572 -19.93 19.13 -2.46
N VAL A 573 -18.84 19.32 -1.73
CA VAL A 573 -18.16 20.60 -1.54
C VAL A 573 -16.90 20.60 -2.38
N PHE A 574 -16.93 21.33 -3.50
CA PHE A 574 -15.83 21.43 -4.44
C PHE A 574 -15.09 22.76 -4.33
N MET A 575 -13.76 22.70 -4.34
CA MET A 575 -12.93 23.90 -4.43
C MET A 575 -12.57 24.29 -5.86
N ARG A 576 -12.80 23.40 -6.84
CA ARG A 576 -12.53 23.62 -8.26
C ARG A 576 -13.68 23.14 -9.14
N ALA A 577 -13.76 23.64 -10.37
CA ALA A 577 -14.56 23.03 -11.42
C ALA A 577 -14.08 21.60 -11.74
N TYR A 578 -14.91 20.83 -12.43
CA TYR A 578 -14.56 19.48 -12.85
C TYR A 578 -13.40 19.44 -13.85
N PHE A 579 -12.76 18.27 -13.92
CA PHE A 579 -11.67 17.94 -14.84
C PHE A 579 -12.09 16.83 -15.82
N PRO A 580 -13.06 17.08 -16.72
CA PRO A 580 -13.54 16.05 -17.64
C PRO A 580 -12.49 15.69 -18.70
N ILE A 581 -12.36 14.40 -19.00
CA ILE A 581 -11.55 13.89 -20.13
C ILE A 581 -12.42 12.96 -20.95
N GLY A 582 -12.73 13.33 -22.20
CA GLY A 582 -13.49 12.48 -23.12
C GLY A 582 -14.91 12.14 -22.63
N VAL A 583 -15.55 13.06 -21.91
CA VAL A 583 -16.93 12.92 -21.43
C VAL A 583 -17.89 13.41 -22.51
N ASN A 584 -18.72 12.52 -23.02
CA ASN A 584 -19.72 12.83 -24.06
C ASN A 584 -21.16 12.68 -23.56
N ASP A 585 -21.35 12.13 -22.37
CA ASP A 585 -22.63 11.94 -21.71
C ASP A 585 -22.40 12.08 -20.21
N TRP A 586 -23.32 12.78 -19.56
CA TRP A 586 -23.30 12.93 -18.12
C TRP A 586 -24.24 11.88 -17.53
N GLY A 587 -23.85 11.30 -16.41
CA GLY A 587 -24.65 10.34 -15.65
C GLY A 587 -26.03 10.85 -15.25
N LYS A 588 -26.77 10.05 -14.49
CA LYS A 588 -28.16 10.31 -14.14
C LYS A 588 -28.40 11.68 -13.49
N THR A 589 -27.49 12.15 -12.63
CA THR A 589 -27.65 13.45 -11.94
C THR A 589 -26.28 14.00 -11.57
N ILE A 590 -25.93 15.19 -12.06
CA ILE A 590 -24.73 15.93 -11.66
C ILE A 590 -25.20 17.34 -11.31
N ASP A 591 -25.69 17.49 -10.08
CA ASP A 591 -26.29 18.74 -9.61
C ASP A 591 -26.36 18.79 -8.07
N TYR A 592 -26.82 19.90 -7.52
CA TYR A 592 -26.89 20.18 -6.08
C TYR A 592 -25.53 20.09 -5.40
N ASN A 593 -24.48 20.61 -6.05
CA ASN A 593 -23.14 20.71 -5.46
C ASN A 593 -22.84 22.14 -5.01
N PHE A 594 -21.89 22.26 -4.10
CA PHE A 594 -21.36 23.54 -3.63
C PHE A 594 -19.99 23.79 -4.26
N PHE A 595 -19.77 25.01 -4.77
CA PHE A 595 -18.48 25.45 -5.29
C PHE A 595 -17.92 26.63 -4.48
N SER A 596 -16.62 26.62 -4.22
CA SER A 596 -15.95 27.68 -3.44
C SER A 596 -15.94 29.07 -4.11
N ASN A 597 -16.26 29.14 -5.41
CA ASN A 597 -16.35 30.39 -6.15
C ASN A 597 -17.31 30.27 -7.34
N ALA A 598 -17.86 31.40 -7.78
CA ALA A 598 -18.84 31.44 -8.87
C ALA A 598 -18.22 31.08 -10.24
N THR A 599 -16.94 31.40 -10.46
CA THR A 599 -16.28 31.13 -11.75
C THR A 599 -16.20 29.63 -12.04
N ASP A 600 -15.86 28.82 -11.04
CA ASP A 600 -15.83 27.36 -11.19
C ASP A 600 -17.24 26.78 -11.39
N LEU A 601 -18.26 27.34 -10.73
CA LEU A 601 -19.67 26.94 -10.94
C LEU A 601 -20.17 27.29 -12.34
N ASP A 602 -19.89 28.50 -12.83
CA ASP A 602 -20.30 28.94 -14.17
C ASP A 602 -19.65 28.08 -15.26
N LYS A 603 -18.40 27.64 -15.03
CA LYS A 603 -17.72 26.70 -15.93
C LYS A 603 -18.48 25.37 -16.03
N VAL A 604 -18.80 24.71 -14.91
CA VAL A 604 -19.50 23.41 -14.98
C VAL A 604 -20.92 23.55 -15.55
N ARG A 605 -21.61 24.68 -15.30
CA ARG A 605 -22.90 24.97 -15.93
C ARG A 605 -22.83 25.09 -17.45
N SER A 606 -21.73 25.65 -17.97
CA SER A 606 -21.52 25.70 -19.42
C SER A 606 -21.32 24.32 -20.07
N GLU A 607 -20.98 23.30 -19.27
CA GLU A 607 -20.85 21.90 -19.69
C GLU A 607 -22.18 21.13 -19.56
N GLY A 608 -23.27 21.80 -19.14
CA GLY A 608 -24.62 21.25 -19.04
C GLY A 608 -24.95 20.57 -17.70
N THR A 609 -24.13 20.76 -16.66
CA THR A 609 -24.35 20.20 -15.32
C THR A 609 -24.68 21.29 -14.29
N ASP A 610 -25.00 20.91 -13.05
CA ASP A 610 -24.98 21.81 -11.89
C ASP A 610 -25.93 23.03 -11.98
N ALA A 611 -27.09 22.86 -12.60
CA ALA A 611 -28.08 23.93 -12.76
C ALA A 611 -28.56 24.48 -11.39
N SER A 612 -28.86 23.59 -10.44
CA SER A 612 -29.36 23.90 -9.09
C SER A 612 -28.25 24.03 -8.04
N SER A 613 -26.99 23.95 -8.46
CA SER A 613 -25.81 24.07 -7.59
C SER A 613 -25.55 25.51 -7.17
N VAL A 614 -24.82 25.69 -6.06
CA VAL A 614 -24.58 27.01 -5.46
C VAL A 614 -23.09 27.27 -5.30
N ALA A 615 -22.71 28.55 -5.29
CA ALA A 615 -21.35 28.97 -4.98
C ALA A 615 -21.33 29.91 -3.76
N GLY A 616 -20.26 29.84 -2.97
CA GLY A 616 -20.08 30.69 -1.81
C GLY A 616 -18.75 30.47 -1.09
N GLU A 617 -18.56 31.16 0.02
CA GLU A 617 -17.41 30.94 0.90
C GLU A 617 -17.53 29.60 1.64
N LEU A 618 -16.42 28.88 1.80
CA LEU A 618 -16.39 27.58 2.48
C LEU A 618 -16.75 27.71 3.97
N LEU A 619 -16.30 28.75 4.66
CA LEU A 619 -16.54 28.95 6.09
C LEU A 619 -16.16 27.75 6.98
N PHE A 620 -15.03 27.09 6.68
CA PHE A 620 -14.49 26.02 7.52
C PHE A 620 -14.18 26.49 8.95
N VAL A 621 -14.34 25.61 9.92
CA VAL A 621 -14.09 25.90 11.36
C VAL A 621 -12.59 26.07 11.63
N LYS A 622 -11.77 25.05 11.37
CA LYS A 622 -10.32 25.07 11.63
C LYS A 622 -9.54 24.24 10.60
N PRO A 623 -9.49 24.69 9.33
CA PRO A 623 -8.88 23.90 8.26
C PRO A 623 -7.39 23.62 8.48
N ASN A 624 -6.65 24.52 9.15
CA ASN A 624 -5.24 24.31 9.48
C ASN A 624 -5.00 23.18 10.51
N GLU A 625 -6.03 22.80 11.27
CA GLU A 625 -6.02 21.65 12.19
C GLU A 625 -6.65 20.40 11.56
N ALA A 626 -6.87 20.40 10.23
CA ALA A 626 -7.58 19.37 9.48
C ALA A 626 -9.07 19.22 9.82
N ASP A 627 -9.68 20.22 10.46
CA ASP A 627 -11.12 20.27 10.72
C ASP A 627 -11.82 21.09 9.62
N PHE A 628 -12.39 20.35 8.66
CA PHE A 628 -13.13 20.88 7.51
C PHE A 628 -14.64 20.94 7.76
N THR A 629 -15.08 20.93 9.03
CA THR A 629 -16.48 21.20 9.37
C THR A 629 -16.89 22.58 8.85
N LEU A 630 -18.05 22.68 8.18
CA LEU A 630 -18.60 23.94 7.72
C LEU A 630 -19.42 24.62 8.82
N ASN A 631 -19.22 25.92 9.02
CA ASN A 631 -20.05 26.72 9.93
C ASN A 631 -21.48 26.87 9.39
N LYS A 632 -22.48 26.96 10.28
CA LYS A 632 -23.94 27.00 9.98
C LYS A 632 -24.38 28.04 8.93
N GLY A 633 -23.59 29.09 8.69
CA GLY A 633 -23.87 30.10 7.65
C GLY A 633 -23.44 29.70 6.23
N SER A 634 -22.84 28.51 6.04
CA SER A 634 -22.40 28.05 4.72
C SER A 634 -23.59 27.75 3.82
N LYS A 635 -23.52 28.22 2.57
CA LYS A 635 -24.53 27.88 1.55
C LYS A 635 -24.52 26.41 1.15
N ALA A 636 -23.49 25.64 1.51
CA ALA A 636 -23.48 24.21 1.25
C ALA A 636 -24.69 23.49 1.87
N PHE A 637 -25.25 24.00 2.97
CA PHE A 637 -26.46 23.41 3.56
C PHE A 637 -27.71 23.58 2.67
N GLU A 638 -27.75 24.57 1.77
CA GLU A 638 -28.88 24.80 0.85
C GLU A 638 -29.04 23.66 -0.15
N ILE A 639 -27.93 23.01 -0.52
CA ILE A 639 -27.93 21.86 -1.42
C ILE A 639 -28.06 20.52 -0.67
N GLY A 640 -28.21 20.55 0.66
CA GLY A 640 -28.40 19.37 1.50
C GLY A 640 -27.10 18.70 1.98
N PHE A 641 -25.96 19.39 1.93
CA PHE A 641 -24.72 18.89 2.53
C PHE A 641 -24.89 18.76 4.04
N GLU A 642 -24.36 17.70 4.63
CA GLU A 642 -24.35 17.45 6.07
C GLU A 642 -22.92 17.31 6.57
N ASN A 643 -22.58 18.03 7.64
CA ASN A 643 -21.29 17.82 8.30
C ASN A 643 -21.19 16.39 8.86
N PHE A 644 -19.98 15.85 8.85
CA PHE A 644 -19.64 14.55 9.41
C PHE A 644 -18.41 14.66 10.33
N PRO A 645 -18.17 13.68 11.23
CA PRO A 645 -17.07 13.77 12.20
C PRO A 645 -15.68 13.82 11.55
N MET A 646 -14.87 14.81 11.92
CA MET A 646 -13.51 15.04 11.40
C MET A 646 -12.40 14.44 12.28
N ASP A 647 -12.76 13.80 13.40
CA ASP A 647 -11.86 13.35 14.47
C ASP A 647 -11.71 11.83 14.57
N ARG A 648 -12.33 11.08 13.64
CA ARG A 648 -12.42 9.61 13.68
C ARG A 648 -11.57 8.88 12.63
N PHE A 649 -10.79 9.60 11.83
CA PHE A 649 -9.95 9.00 10.80
C PHE A 649 -8.78 8.22 11.41
N GLY A 650 -8.45 7.09 10.79
CA GLY A 650 -7.28 6.29 11.13
C GLY A 650 -7.43 5.45 12.40
N VAL A 651 -6.29 5.02 12.91
CA VAL A 651 -6.20 4.16 14.11
C VAL A 651 -6.80 4.82 15.35
N GLN A 652 -7.55 4.03 16.11
CA GLN A 652 -8.18 4.41 17.37
C GLN A 652 -7.45 3.81 18.57
N LYS A 653 -6.75 2.68 18.40
CA LYS A 653 -5.93 2.08 19.46
C LYS A 653 -4.88 3.08 19.97
N PRO A 654 -4.89 3.45 21.26
CA PRO A 654 -4.01 4.52 21.78
C PRO A 654 -2.52 4.29 21.51
N ALA A 655 -2.06 3.04 21.62
CA ALA A 655 -0.67 2.69 21.37
C ALA A 655 -0.26 2.93 19.91
N LEU A 656 -1.15 2.64 18.94
CA LEU A 656 -0.88 2.87 17.51
C LEU A 656 -1.09 4.33 17.13
N LYS A 657 -2.11 5.00 17.69
CA LYS A 657 -2.37 6.42 17.45
C LYS A 657 -1.19 7.31 17.88
N LYS A 658 -0.44 6.91 18.90
CA LYS A 658 0.80 7.57 19.33
C LYS A 658 1.94 7.43 18.30
N LEU A 659 1.96 6.34 17.53
CA LEU A 659 2.99 6.05 16.52
C LEU A 659 2.62 6.60 15.13
N ALA A 660 1.32 6.69 14.83
CA ALA A 660 0.82 7.09 13.53
C ALA A 660 1.23 8.53 13.18
N ALA A 661 1.81 8.69 11.99
CA ALA A 661 2.00 10.00 11.39
C ALA A 661 0.65 10.66 11.06
N GLN A 662 0.69 11.96 10.76
CA GLN A 662 -0.47 12.71 10.28
C GLN A 662 -0.21 13.18 8.84
N PRO A 663 -1.24 13.26 7.99
CA PRO A 663 -1.08 13.80 6.66
C PRO A 663 -0.68 15.27 6.71
N ARG A 664 0.12 15.69 5.73
CA ARG A 664 0.29 17.12 5.46
C ARG A 664 -1.05 17.70 5.03
N ILE A 665 -1.52 18.70 5.77
CA ILE A 665 -2.70 19.48 5.41
C ILE A 665 -2.30 20.53 4.36
N PRO A 666 -2.95 20.56 3.18
CA PRO A 666 -2.66 21.54 2.15
C PRO A 666 -3.11 22.94 2.60
N ASP A 667 -2.39 23.98 2.16
CA ASP A 667 -2.88 25.34 2.25
C ASP A 667 -4.12 25.50 1.37
N LEU A 668 -5.16 26.19 1.84
CA LEU A 668 -6.35 26.44 1.03
C LEU A 668 -6.05 27.47 -0.06
N LEU A 669 -6.20 27.06 -1.31
CA LEU A 669 -5.98 27.90 -2.48
C LEU A 669 -7.31 28.48 -2.94
N PHE A 670 -7.54 29.76 -2.63
CA PHE A 670 -8.72 30.49 -3.10
C PHE A 670 -8.41 31.17 -4.43
N ILE A 671 -9.21 30.90 -5.46
CA ILE A 671 -9.30 31.83 -6.60
C ILE A 671 -10.32 32.89 -6.21
N SER A 672 -9.85 33.96 -5.57
CA SER A 672 -10.51 35.24 -5.72
C SER A 672 -9.85 35.97 -6.89
N ASN A 673 -10.63 36.75 -7.64
CA ASN A 673 -10.07 37.72 -8.58
C ASN A 673 -9.28 38.84 -7.86
N GLU A 674 -9.23 38.82 -6.53
CA GLU A 674 -8.44 39.74 -5.72
C GLU A 674 -6.98 39.29 -5.68
N LYS A 675 -6.11 40.07 -6.33
CA LYS A 675 -4.67 39.87 -6.25
C LYS A 675 -4.22 40.10 -4.81
N THR A 676 -3.72 39.05 -4.16
CA THR A 676 -2.94 39.24 -2.94
C THR A 676 -1.53 39.69 -3.34
N PHE A 677 -1.07 40.80 -2.74
CA PHE A 677 0.24 41.40 -3.02
C PHE A 677 1.31 41.03 -1.99
N LYS A 678 0.97 40.14 -1.04
CA LYS A 678 1.92 39.62 -0.07
C LYS A 678 2.91 38.68 -0.75
N GLU A 679 4.15 38.73 -0.31
CA GLU A 679 5.16 37.75 -0.73
C GLU A 679 4.76 36.35 -0.23
N GLN A 680 4.92 35.36 -1.10
CA GLN A 680 4.67 33.95 -0.83
C GLN A 680 5.92 33.14 -1.16
N SER A 681 6.12 32.04 -0.43
CA SER A 681 7.20 31.10 -0.74
C SER A 681 6.72 30.08 -1.78
N TRP A 682 7.52 29.86 -2.82
CA TRP A 682 7.24 28.85 -3.84
C TRP A 682 8.56 28.28 -4.37
N LEU A 683 8.73 26.95 -4.30
CA LEU A 683 9.94 26.24 -4.78
C LEU A 683 11.26 26.86 -4.26
N GLN A 684 11.33 27.23 -2.98
CA GLN A 684 12.48 27.92 -2.37
C GLN A 684 12.81 29.30 -3.00
N ALA A 685 11.82 29.93 -3.61
CA ALA A 685 11.83 31.33 -4.04
C ALA A 685 10.79 32.13 -3.25
N LYS A 686 10.96 33.45 -3.18
CA LYS A 686 9.89 34.38 -2.80
C LYS A 686 9.27 34.95 -4.06
N ILE A 687 7.95 34.90 -4.13
CA ILE A 687 7.16 35.39 -5.26
C ILE A 687 6.08 36.36 -4.81
N LYS A 688 5.70 37.32 -5.67
CA LYS A 688 4.53 38.19 -5.46
C LYS A 688 3.73 38.35 -6.74
N SER A 689 2.43 38.62 -6.63
CA SER A 689 1.60 39.00 -7.78
C SER A 689 2.02 40.37 -8.30
N VAL A 690 1.92 40.59 -9.62
CA VAL A 690 2.09 41.93 -10.22
C VAL A 690 1.06 42.90 -9.63
N ASN A 691 1.51 44.03 -9.09
CA ASN A 691 0.69 45.03 -8.42
C ASN A 691 0.66 46.37 -9.18
N GLY A 692 -0.38 46.56 -9.98
CA GLY A 692 -0.69 47.83 -10.62
C GLY A 692 0.31 48.28 -11.69
N LEU A 693 0.12 49.52 -12.14
CA LEU A 693 0.89 50.14 -13.22
C LEU A 693 2.39 50.29 -12.91
N GLY A 694 2.76 50.38 -11.62
CA GLY A 694 4.16 50.50 -11.19
C GLY A 694 4.97 49.25 -11.51
N ASP A 695 4.50 48.07 -11.08
CA ASP A 695 5.13 46.80 -11.43
C ASP A 695 5.08 46.56 -12.94
N ARG A 696 3.95 46.89 -13.60
CA ARG A 696 3.84 46.79 -15.07
C ARG A 696 4.94 47.56 -15.77
N SER A 697 5.20 48.80 -15.35
CA SER A 697 6.26 49.65 -15.91
C SER A 697 7.65 49.13 -15.57
N ALA A 698 7.88 48.71 -14.31
CA ALA A 698 9.20 48.26 -13.85
C ALA A 698 9.69 46.98 -14.54
N TYR A 699 8.78 46.05 -14.83
CA TYR A 699 9.10 44.75 -15.44
C TYR A 699 8.77 44.67 -16.94
N GLY A 700 8.27 45.77 -17.53
CA GLY A 700 7.97 45.87 -18.94
C GLY A 700 6.87 44.91 -19.40
N LEU A 701 5.75 44.88 -18.67
CA LEU A 701 4.64 43.97 -18.90
C LEU A 701 3.55 44.61 -19.79
N PRO A 702 2.88 43.85 -20.67
CA PRO A 702 1.79 44.33 -21.53
C PRO A 702 0.45 44.47 -20.77
N ASP A 703 0.34 43.83 -19.61
CA ASP A 703 -0.83 43.84 -18.73
C ASP A 703 -0.35 43.73 -17.27
N GLU A 704 -1.28 43.63 -16.33
CA GLU A 704 -0.95 43.43 -14.91
C GLU A 704 -0.98 41.96 -14.49
N ASN A 705 -0.92 41.01 -15.43
CA ASN A 705 -0.92 39.59 -15.11
C ASN A 705 0.51 39.09 -14.88
N GLY A 706 0.68 38.25 -13.88
CA GLY A 706 1.91 37.49 -13.69
C GLY A 706 2.37 37.46 -12.24
N VAL A 707 3.45 36.71 -12.04
CA VAL A 707 4.06 36.51 -10.73
C VAL A 707 5.54 36.85 -10.82
N ILE A 708 5.95 37.83 -10.03
CA ILE A 708 7.33 38.33 -9.98
C ILE A 708 8.14 37.46 -9.03
N VAL A 709 9.30 36.99 -9.48
CA VAL A 709 10.29 36.30 -8.66
C VAL A 709 11.14 37.34 -7.91
N MET A 710 10.87 37.51 -6.63
CA MET A 710 11.50 38.53 -5.78
C MET A 710 12.87 38.09 -5.28
N GLU A 711 12.97 36.85 -4.84
CA GLU A 711 14.19 36.22 -4.32
C GLU A 711 14.24 34.76 -4.73
N LEU A 712 15.44 34.24 -4.89
CA LEU A 712 15.68 32.89 -5.38
C LEU A 712 16.92 32.31 -4.72
N SER A 713 16.79 31.17 -4.06
CA SER A 713 17.94 30.37 -3.59
C SER A 713 18.66 29.73 -4.77
N GLU A 714 20.00 29.69 -4.79
CA GLU A 714 20.78 28.96 -5.81
C GLU A 714 20.43 27.46 -5.87
N LYS A 715 19.93 26.91 -4.76
CA LYS A 715 19.49 25.50 -4.68
C LYS A 715 18.07 25.28 -5.21
N SER A 716 17.32 26.34 -5.49
CA SER A 716 15.94 26.27 -5.97
C SER A 716 15.86 25.54 -7.32
N PRO A 717 14.83 24.70 -7.53
CA PRO A 717 14.53 24.15 -8.86
C PRO A 717 14.38 25.21 -9.94
N LEU A 718 13.85 26.39 -9.60
CA LEU A 718 13.70 27.53 -10.50
C LEU A 718 15.07 28.04 -10.97
N ALA A 719 16.03 28.19 -10.06
CA ALA A 719 17.40 28.63 -10.38
C ALA A 719 18.12 27.64 -11.30
N LYS A 720 18.04 26.35 -10.96
CA LYS A 720 18.62 25.26 -11.77
C LYS A 720 18.03 25.21 -13.18
N SER A 721 16.79 25.66 -13.33
CA SER A 721 16.05 25.69 -14.60
C SER A 721 16.19 27.01 -15.35
N GLY A 722 17.07 27.91 -14.89
CA GLY A 722 17.41 29.16 -15.57
C GLY A 722 16.48 30.35 -15.29
N VAL A 723 15.57 30.25 -14.31
CA VAL A 723 14.78 31.38 -13.81
C VAL A 723 15.68 32.31 -12.99
N LEU A 724 15.51 33.61 -13.16
CA LEU A 724 16.31 34.64 -12.48
C LEU A 724 15.43 35.51 -11.56
N LYS A 725 16.08 36.15 -10.58
CA LYS A 725 15.45 37.24 -9.82
C LYS A 725 14.99 38.34 -10.78
N GLY A 726 13.75 38.80 -10.59
CA GLY A 726 13.11 39.81 -11.42
C GLY A 726 12.39 39.26 -12.65
N ASP A 727 12.49 37.95 -12.94
CA ASP A 727 11.62 37.33 -13.93
C ASP A 727 10.16 37.43 -13.50
N VAL A 728 9.27 37.66 -14.47
CA VAL A 728 7.82 37.62 -14.23
C VAL A 728 7.25 36.40 -14.94
N ILE A 729 6.73 35.44 -14.19
CA ILE A 729 6.09 34.25 -14.74
C ILE A 729 4.73 34.64 -15.30
N ARG A 730 4.55 34.43 -16.61
CA ARG A 730 3.39 34.85 -17.40
C ARG A 730 2.50 33.70 -17.80
N LYS A 731 3.10 32.53 -18.04
CA LYS A 731 2.36 31.29 -18.28
C LYS A 731 2.97 30.13 -17.52
N ALA A 732 2.14 29.15 -17.21
CA ALA A 732 2.53 27.86 -16.69
C ALA A 732 1.71 26.79 -17.44
N ASN A 733 2.40 25.85 -18.09
CA ASN A 733 1.85 24.81 -18.97
C ASN A 733 0.91 25.36 -20.04
N GLY A 734 1.29 26.48 -20.66
CA GLY A 734 0.50 27.15 -21.69
C GLY A 734 -0.68 27.99 -21.17
N GLU A 735 -1.09 27.81 -19.91
CA GLU A 735 -2.13 28.62 -19.26
C GLU A 735 -1.56 29.93 -18.72
N VAL A 736 -2.34 31.02 -18.78
CA VAL A 736 -1.93 32.35 -18.30
C VAL A 736 -1.86 32.36 -16.78
N VAL A 737 -0.75 32.86 -16.25
CA VAL A 737 -0.55 33.11 -14.82
C VAL A 737 -0.98 34.54 -14.53
N THR A 738 -2.06 34.68 -13.77
CA THR A 738 -2.65 35.98 -13.40
C THR A 738 -2.09 36.53 -12.09
N HIS A 739 -1.85 35.67 -11.10
CA HIS A 739 -1.38 36.01 -9.75
C HIS A 739 -0.78 34.77 -9.07
N THR A 740 -0.25 34.90 -7.84
CA THR A 740 0.46 33.79 -7.17
C THR A 740 -0.41 32.56 -6.98
N ALA A 741 -1.66 32.69 -6.56
CA ALA A 741 -2.55 31.55 -6.39
C ALA A 741 -2.80 30.77 -7.71
N SER A 742 -2.91 31.44 -8.86
CA SER A 742 -3.07 30.75 -10.15
C SER A 742 -1.79 30.03 -10.57
N LEU A 743 -0.61 30.59 -10.28
CA LEU A 743 0.66 29.88 -10.47
C LEU A 743 0.76 28.62 -9.59
N LEU A 744 0.45 28.72 -8.30
CA LEU A 744 0.48 27.59 -7.37
C LEU A 744 -0.48 26.48 -7.80
N LEU A 745 -1.67 26.83 -8.29
CA LEU A 745 -2.63 25.86 -8.82
C LEU A 745 -2.15 25.19 -10.11
N LEU A 746 -1.60 25.97 -11.06
CA LEU A 746 -1.04 25.42 -12.29
C LEU A 746 0.14 24.49 -12.02
N HIS A 747 0.91 24.78 -10.96
CA HIS A 747 1.93 23.88 -10.44
C HIS A 747 1.32 22.59 -9.87
N GLU A 748 0.30 22.68 -9.02
CA GLU A 748 -0.36 21.48 -8.46
C GLU A 748 -0.93 20.55 -9.55
N LYS A 749 -1.48 21.11 -10.65
CA LYS A 749 -2.01 20.33 -11.79
C LYS A 749 -0.99 19.41 -12.47
N VAL A 750 0.30 19.73 -12.37
CA VAL A 750 1.36 18.98 -13.09
C VAL A 750 2.41 18.38 -12.17
N LEU A 751 2.23 18.44 -10.85
CA LEU A 751 3.11 17.78 -9.88
C LEU A 751 3.33 16.30 -10.24
N TRP A 752 2.28 15.62 -10.73
CA TRP A 752 2.36 14.23 -11.17
C TRP A 752 3.30 14.00 -12.37
N THR A 753 3.56 15.02 -13.20
CA THR A 753 4.45 14.91 -14.37
C THR A 753 5.93 15.06 -13.99
N GLY A 754 6.23 15.50 -12.77
CA GLY A 754 7.58 15.87 -12.34
C GLY A 754 8.16 17.11 -13.04
N ARG A 755 7.40 17.80 -13.90
CA ARG A 755 7.88 18.97 -14.65
C ARG A 755 6.84 20.09 -14.71
N LEU A 756 7.32 21.32 -14.78
CA LEU A 756 6.46 22.49 -14.98
C LEU A 756 7.04 23.36 -16.09
N SER A 757 6.36 23.40 -17.24
CA SER A 757 6.69 24.34 -18.30
C SER A 757 6.22 25.74 -17.88
N ILE A 758 7.08 26.75 -18.00
CA ILE A 758 6.72 28.14 -17.73
C ILE A 758 7.19 29.05 -18.84
N GLN A 759 6.48 30.16 -19.02
CA GLN A 759 6.93 31.27 -19.83
C GLN A 759 7.18 32.47 -18.91
N VAL A 760 8.39 32.99 -18.91
CA VAL A 760 8.79 34.15 -18.12
C VAL A 760 9.03 35.36 -19.01
N MET A 761 8.63 36.54 -18.55
CA MET A 761 9.05 37.81 -19.11
C MET A 761 10.36 38.23 -18.45
N ARG A 762 11.41 38.42 -19.26
CA ARG A 762 12.71 38.93 -18.83
C ARG A 762 13.16 40.01 -19.79
N ASN A 763 13.39 41.22 -19.30
CA ASN A 763 13.81 42.36 -20.11
C ASN A 763 12.91 42.56 -21.35
N GLN A 764 11.59 42.50 -21.17
CA GLN A 764 10.57 42.63 -22.23
C GLN A 764 10.59 41.53 -23.30
N VAL A 765 11.30 40.42 -23.06
CA VAL A 765 11.31 39.24 -23.94
C VAL A 765 10.75 38.04 -23.20
N LEU A 766 9.82 37.33 -23.83
CA LEU A 766 9.30 36.07 -23.32
C LEU A 766 10.33 34.95 -23.52
N LYS A 767 10.51 34.12 -22.50
CA LYS A 767 11.37 32.94 -22.53
C LYS A 767 10.60 31.74 -22.00
N ASP A 768 10.61 30.66 -22.76
CA ASP A 768 10.07 29.37 -22.31
C ASP A 768 11.16 28.60 -21.56
N LEU A 769 10.81 28.11 -20.37
CA LEU A 769 11.67 27.33 -19.50
C LEU A 769 10.89 26.11 -19.01
N VAL A 770 11.60 25.04 -18.65
CA VAL A 770 10.99 23.86 -18.03
C VAL A 770 11.64 23.68 -16.68
N ILE A 771 10.84 23.75 -15.63
CA ILE A 771 11.27 23.50 -14.26
C ILE A 771 11.20 21.99 -14.03
N ASP A 772 12.31 21.39 -13.61
CA ASP A 772 12.32 20.04 -13.06
C ASP A 772 11.84 20.10 -11.60
N LEU A 773 10.74 19.41 -11.29
CA LEU A 773 10.13 19.40 -9.95
C LEU A 773 10.64 18.23 -9.08
N GLU A 774 11.48 17.35 -9.63
CA GLU A 774 12.09 16.20 -8.93
C GLU A 774 13.29 16.56 -8.05
#